data_AF-A0A2E2R2X3-F1
#
_entry.id   AF-A0A2E2R2X3-F1
#
_cell.length_a   1.000
_cell.length_b   1.000
_cell.length_c   1.000
_cell.angle_alpha   90.00
_cell.angle_beta   90.00
_cell.angle_gamma   90.00
#
_symmetry.space_group_name_H-M   'P 1'
#
loop_
_entity.id
_entity.type
_entity.pdbx_description
1 polymer ?
#
loop_
_entity_poly.entity_id
_entity_poly.type
_entity_poly.pdbx_seq_one_letter_code
_entity_poly.pdbx_strand_id
1 'polypeptide(L)'
;MHITRSRLDVAHSKHALQAVLLSLSTLVLSACLSSGSDDPTSTAGGGSVINPAESNGRVFLIQPGPNATEEMVKAMVQLKPKDILRFDCGFFDLKTGIQITTTEDVIIEGCGMDETFLSFRDSTSQEGFLASNVRGITVRNLTIGDSPGDAFKMKGVNHGTLKKVRAIWSSGRKLPEERPITAANFRDEIKVACTDPARHNPANPNPLETDNTSPDYTVSTASGRYGIYPVESRNILVEETESIGASDAGIYVGQTNIAKIRKSRAAFNVFGFEIENVQDGEYSENLAECNSGGFLVYDLDNLTQYGSRSRVYNNISRNNNTYNFAVPGSIVANVPRGSGLITLAYDKIDIYDNVFENNGTAGIILTSYDLLGENGDRRMDVYSEAVNIFDNTFINNGNDLPQPDFASIIATQGAQISSAFPLVVGLKNALGGGGYRGAHIVWDGYTDTLNSSCDLPKDRNGNPVEVDADGKPIQGNQNPNPSCRYNKYKFDTNGQRKVPAWWFSCINPNNNFGSDSLAFSNFHGTRGLDAVINLNTSDPTANLSLEYIQSIATGIPLLPSEFDVSKHDCMARFGADLPRLPDFEFEPFVPSGQFAPEPAAEAVKALCEVPLKAGVVNEAAAQVNCPDLAQYNLFADDQNPASRPNGQGMPYVLNSKLFSDYSIKHRVMFIPEGKQARFLEDEESRVNSTIEFPVGTIIAKTFSFVDQPAARETPYETRLLIKRQRTDGQNYWEALEYIWQDAGNGKRKAVLTQFGGSAAASWDYVDVDSGKRQTGSTAAYMFPNASQCAICHSNNDVDPGSAPIGPKPRNLNRAYLNESPMFTGQAQHPVNGKNQLKFMCETGLMNGCPSSFNLDQRQVATNVNHIPKFNNPGDSGLPANSKGDIEARARAYLEVNCAHCHNVNGQASNTGFYVDVFRAVDSTYGICKKPTASGSEGRGTRTYDIHPAMSSDSIVPYRMGPEAVELAAKMPPLARSVVHTEGVALINQWIDQVIDSSYENADACQEGNTSGGGLPLIGGLPLLP
;
A
#
# COMPACT_ATOMS: atom_id res chain seq x y z
N MET A 1 3.07 -59.42 31.44
CA MET A 1 2.88 -60.71 32.14
C MET A 1 1.61 -61.33 31.58
N HIS A 2 1.67 -62.54 30.96
CA HIS A 2 0.52 -63.32 30.42
C HIS A 2 -0.25 -62.67 29.21
N ILE A 3 -0.36 -63.32 28.02
CA ILE A 3 -1.31 -64.40 27.55
C ILE A 3 -2.66 -63.79 27.11
N THR A 4 -3.31 -64.06 25.95
CA THR A 4 -3.16 -65.00 24.77
C THR A 4 -3.85 -64.36 23.53
N ARG A 5 -3.36 -64.43 22.28
CA ARG A 5 -3.41 -65.49 21.21
C ARG A 5 -4.78 -65.94 20.64
N SER A 6 -5.04 -65.56 19.38
CA SER A 6 -5.58 -66.36 18.24
C SER A 6 -5.55 -65.45 16.97
N ARG A 7 -5.01 -65.78 15.78
CA ARG A 7 -4.49 -67.02 15.13
C ARG A 7 -5.57 -68.10 14.91
N LEU A 8 -5.63 -68.85 13.81
CA LEU A 8 -4.71 -69.12 12.68
C LEU A 8 -5.52 -69.05 11.35
N ASP A 9 -5.05 -69.27 10.11
CA ASP A 9 -3.88 -68.98 9.24
C ASP A 9 -4.37 -69.47 7.80
N VAL A 10 -3.75 -69.49 6.60
CA VAL A 10 -2.40 -69.24 6.03
C VAL A 10 -2.53 -69.08 4.47
N ALA A 11 -1.42 -68.86 3.74
CA ALA A 11 -1.17 -69.11 2.29
C ALA A 11 -1.31 -67.94 1.25
N HIS A 12 -0.32 -67.68 0.38
CA HIS A 12 1.08 -68.15 0.33
C HIS A 12 1.97 -67.26 -0.58
N SER A 13 3.24 -67.01 -0.19
CA SER A 13 4.44 -66.80 -1.07
C SER A 13 4.38 -65.68 -2.15
N LYS A 14 5.30 -64.71 -2.29
CA LYS A 14 6.69 -64.45 -1.83
C LYS A 14 7.03 -62.98 -2.23
N HIS A 15 8.14 -62.29 -1.90
CA HIS A 15 9.37 -62.55 -1.11
C HIS A 15 9.91 -61.19 -0.56
N ALA A 16 10.89 -61.25 0.36
CA ALA A 16 11.95 -60.28 0.71
C ALA A 16 11.70 -58.75 0.66
N LEU A 17 11.78 -57.96 1.75
CA LEU A 17 12.92 -57.67 2.67
C LEU A 17 14.08 -56.93 1.97
N GLN A 18 14.75 -55.91 2.53
CA GLN A 18 14.87 -55.34 3.91
C GLN A 18 15.33 -53.86 3.76
N ALA A 19 15.46 -52.97 4.76
CA ALA A 19 14.76 -52.67 6.03
C ALA A 19 15.51 -51.47 6.66
N VAL A 20 14.84 -50.58 7.39
CA VAL A 20 15.48 -49.45 8.12
C VAL A 20 14.93 -49.38 9.54
N LEU A 21 15.80 -49.26 10.54
CA LEU A 21 15.41 -48.91 11.90
C LEU A 21 16.57 -48.30 12.71
N LEU A 22 16.19 -47.32 13.54
CA LEU A 22 16.96 -46.39 14.37
C LEU A 22 18.26 -46.90 15.03
N SER A 23 19.18 -45.95 15.27
CA SER A 23 19.86 -45.84 16.57
C SER A 23 20.05 -44.37 16.98
N LEU A 24 20.08 -44.11 18.28
CA LEU A 24 20.12 -42.76 18.88
C LEU A 24 21.53 -42.40 19.37
N SER A 25 21.88 -41.11 19.26
CA SER A 25 22.76 -40.32 20.14
C SER A 25 24.01 -40.97 20.81
N THR A 26 25.19 -40.38 20.58
CA THR A 26 26.01 -39.80 21.67
C THR A 26 27.14 -38.90 21.13
N LEU A 27 27.48 -37.83 21.86
CA LEU A 27 28.67 -37.01 21.60
C LEU A 27 29.85 -37.54 22.42
N VAL A 28 31.05 -37.55 21.81
CA VAL A 28 32.33 -37.43 22.53
C VAL A 28 33.28 -36.58 21.67
N LEU A 29 33.87 -35.53 22.26
CA LEU A 29 35.00 -34.82 21.67
C LEU A 29 36.29 -35.63 21.84
N SER A 30 37.11 -35.72 20.79
CA SER A 30 38.55 -35.57 20.95
C SER A 30 39.19 -35.12 19.64
N ALA A 31 40.38 -34.54 19.71
CA ALA A 31 41.03 -33.85 18.61
C ALA A 31 42.43 -34.39 18.30
N CYS A 32 42.98 -33.91 17.17
CA CYS A 32 44.40 -33.84 16.83
C CYS A 32 45.15 -35.11 16.39
N LEU A 33 45.74 -34.97 15.19
CA LEU A 33 47.08 -35.45 14.78
C LEU A 33 47.29 -36.96 14.54
N SER A 34 47.25 -37.33 13.26
CA SER A 34 48.19 -38.29 12.68
C SER A 34 48.71 -37.72 11.35
N SER A 35 50.01 -37.83 11.09
CA SER A 35 50.71 -37.13 10.02
C SER A 35 51.26 -38.07 8.95
N GLY A 36 51.26 -37.60 7.70
CA GLY A 36 52.36 -37.88 6.76
C GLY A 36 52.06 -38.73 5.53
N SER A 37 52.08 -38.08 4.36
CA SER A 37 53.01 -38.42 3.27
C SER A 37 52.91 -37.39 2.14
N ASP A 38 54.00 -36.70 1.81
CA ASP A 38 54.05 -35.83 0.63
C ASP A 38 54.18 -36.64 -0.67
N ASP A 39 53.43 -36.26 -1.71
CA ASP A 39 53.72 -36.65 -3.10
C ASP A 39 53.42 -35.47 -4.05
N PRO A 40 54.43 -34.78 -4.63
CA PRO A 40 54.28 -33.40 -5.09
C PRO A 40 54.01 -33.23 -6.61
N THR A 41 53.06 -33.97 -7.22
CA THR A 41 52.72 -33.77 -8.64
C THR A 41 51.23 -33.88 -9.03
N SER A 42 50.46 -32.79 -8.86
CA SER A 42 49.42 -32.39 -9.84
C SER A 42 48.91 -30.97 -9.61
N THR A 43 49.03 -30.09 -10.61
CA THR A 43 48.35 -28.79 -10.64
C THR A 43 46.96 -28.89 -11.31
N ALA A 44 46.03 -28.07 -10.82
CA ALA A 44 44.71 -27.73 -11.38
C ALA A 44 43.53 -28.71 -11.16
N GLY A 45 42.36 -28.11 -10.91
CA GLY A 45 41.04 -28.76 -10.90
C GLY A 45 40.52 -29.11 -9.49
N GLY A 46 39.32 -28.61 -9.14
CA GLY A 46 38.60 -29.08 -7.94
C GLY A 46 38.30 -28.07 -6.82
N GLY A 47 38.03 -26.80 -7.14
CA GLY A 47 37.27 -25.97 -6.19
C GLY A 47 35.90 -26.58 -5.99
N SER A 48 35.55 -26.98 -4.76
CA SER A 48 34.28 -27.67 -4.47
C SER A 48 33.11 -26.72 -4.67
N VAL A 49 32.37 -26.88 -5.76
CA VAL A 49 31.09 -26.19 -5.97
C VAL A 49 30.14 -26.65 -4.88
N ILE A 50 29.83 -25.77 -3.93
CA ILE A 50 28.73 -26.00 -2.99
C ILE A 50 27.46 -26.05 -3.83
N ASN A 51 26.80 -27.21 -3.82
CA ASN A 51 25.57 -27.45 -4.55
C ASN A 51 24.47 -26.51 -4.00
N PRO A 52 23.90 -25.56 -4.78
CA PRO A 52 22.94 -24.59 -4.24
C PRO A 52 21.67 -25.25 -3.65
N ALA A 53 21.36 -26.48 -4.06
CA ALA A 53 20.30 -27.29 -3.45
C ALA A 53 20.51 -27.56 -1.95
N GLU A 54 21.77 -27.65 -1.49
CA GLU A 54 22.18 -28.04 -0.14
C GLU A 54 22.36 -26.85 0.82
N SER A 55 22.08 -25.62 0.36
CA SER A 55 22.03 -24.46 1.22
C SER A 55 20.88 -24.58 2.23
N ASN A 56 21.22 -24.93 3.48
CA ASN A 56 20.42 -24.65 4.66
C ASN A 56 20.60 -23.15 4.96
N GLY A 57 19.51 -22.38 4.92
CA GLY A 57 19.56 -20.93 5.05
C GLY A 57 20.16 -20.44 6.36
N ARG A 58 20.72 -19.23 6.32
CA ARG A 58 21.46 -18.61 7.43
C ARG A 58 20.47 -18.10 8.48
N VAL A 59 20.90 -18.04 9.74
CA VAL A 59 20.15 -17.38 10.81
C VAL A 59 20.88 -16.10 11.20
N PHE A 60 20.26 -14.95 10.96
CA PHE A 60 20.68 -13.66 11.48
C PHE A 60 20.01 -13.47 12.84
N LEU A 61 20.77 -13.53 13.94
CA LEU A 61 20.26 -13.28 15.29
C LEU A 61 20.44 -11.80 15.64
N ILE A 62 19.35 -11.12 16.00
CA ILE A 62 19.33 -9.75 16.51
C ILE A 62 19.07 -9.79 18.01
N GLN A 63 19.95 -9.19 18.81
CA GLN A 63 19.80 -9.16 20.27
C GLN A 63 19.27 -7.81 20.77
N PRO A 64 18.51 -7.76 21.89
CA PRO A 64 17.98 -6.51 22.42
C PRO A 64 19.11 -5.63 22.96
N GLY A 65 19.26 -4.43 22.41
CA GLY A 65 20.32 -3.49 22.78
C GLY A 65 20.38 -2.27 21.85
N PRO A 66 21.29 -1.31 22.11
CA PRO A 66 21.38 -0.07 21.32
C PRO A 66 21.75 -0.30 19.85
N ASN A 67 22.43 -1.41 19.55
CA ASN A 67 22.85 -1.77 18.19
C ASN A 67 21.75 -2.48 17.38
N ALA A 68 20.62 -2.87 18.00
CA ALA A 68 19.63 -3.76 17.39
C ALA A 68 19.07 -3.22 16.06
N THR A 69 18.89 -1.90 15.95
CA THR A 69 18.48 -1.26 14.68
C THR A 69 19.55 -1.47 13.58
N GLU A 70 20.83 -1.28 13.90
CA GLU A 70 21.93 -1.41 12.94
C GLU A 70 22.15 -2.88 12.52
N GLU A 71 22.07 -3.81 13.47
CA GLU A 71 22.16 -5.25 13.24
C GLU A 71 20.98 -5.74 12.37
N MET A 72 19.75 -5.31 12.67
CA MET A 72 18.56 -5.62 11.88
C MET A 72 18.65 -5.08 10.44
N VAL A 73 19.13 -3.84 10.26
CA VAL A 73 19.30 -3.25 8.91
C VAL A 73 20.39 -3.98 8.13
N LYS A 74 21.52 -4.31 8.75
CA LYS A 74 22.56 -5.15 8.13
C LYS A 74 22.03 -6.53 7.73
N ALA A 75 21.17 -7.14 8.56
CA ALA A 75 20.59 -8.43 8.27
C ALA A 75 19.57 -8.36 7.12
N MET A 76 18.61 -7.42 7.15
CA MET A 76 17.55 -7.35 6.14
C MET A 76 18.10 -7.15 4.71
N VAL A 77 19.15 -6.34 4.57
CA VAL A 77 19.83 -6.09 3.28
C VAL A 77 20.58 -7.34 2.77
N GLN A 78 21.01 -8.21 3.69
CA GLN A 78 21.72 -9.44 3.35
C GLN A 78 20.81 -10.66 3.11
N LEU A 79 19.53 -10.62 3.48
CA LEU A 79 18.61 -11.76 3.36
C LEU A 79 18.51 -12.29 1.92
N LYS A 80 18.78 -13.59 1.76
CA LYS A 80 18.55 -14.38 0.55
C LYS A 80 17.54 -15.50 0.88
N PRO A 81 17.01 -16.23 -0.12
CA PRO A 81 16.05 -17.29 0.14
C PRO A 81 16.55 -18.38 1.09
N LYS A 82 15.61 -18.91 1.88
CA LYS A 82 15.77 -19.78 3.06
C LYS A 82 16.35 -19.11 4.32
N ASP A 83 16.84 -17.88 4.26
CA ASP A 83 17.39 -17.22 5.46
C ASP A 83 16.29 -16.87 6.49
N ILE A 84 16.71 -16.82 7.74
CA ILE A 84 15.88 -16.47 8.91
C ILE A 84 16.43 -15.20 9.57
N LEU A 85 15.60 -14.16 9.68
CA LEU A 85 15.83 -13.04 10.58
C LEU A 85 15.18 -13.36 11.94
N ARG A 86 15.99 -13.72 12.93
CA ARG A 86 15.54 -14.07 14.28
C ARG A 86 15.83 -12.93 15.25
N PHE A 87 14.80 -12.44 15.92
CA PHE A 87 14.94 -11.60 17.11
C PHE A 87 14.98 -12.50 18.35
N ASP A 88 15.89 -12.19 19.28
CA ASP A 88 15.96 -12.84 20.58
C ASP A 88 14.75 -12.48 21.48
N CYS A 89 14.67 -13.04 22.69
CA CYS A 89 13.59 -12.71 23.62
C CYS A 89 13.91 -11.39 24.35
N GLY A 90 13.00 -10.43 24.35
CA GLY A 90 13.17 -9.13 25.00
C GLY A 90 12.39 -7.99 24.33
N PHE A 91 12.65 -6.78 24.81
CA PHE A 91 12.15 -5.53 24.25
C PHE A 91 13.22 -4.88 23.36
N PHE A 92 12.85 -4.49 22.15
CA PHE A 92 13.71 -3.85 21.17
C PHE A 92 13.19 -2.45 20.88
N ASP A 93 14.09 -1.48 20.80
CA ASP A 93 13.79 -0.09 20.42
C ASP A 93 14.37 0.16 19.02
N LEU A 94 13.49 0.27 18.02
CA LEU A 94 13.85 0.24 16.60
C LEU A 94 13.51 1.57 15.91
N LYS A 95 14.53 2.22 15.34
CA LYS A 95 14.42 3.57 14.75
C LYS A 95 14.10 3.58 13.24
N THR A 96 13.86 2.41 12.64
CA THR A 96 13.34 2.23 11.27
C THR A 96 12.59 0.89 11.19
N GLY A 97 11.64 0.77 10.27
CA GLY A 97 10.88 -0.47 10.04
C GLY A 97 11.70 -1.60 9.42
N ILE A 98 11.23 -2.84 9.57
CA ILE A 98 11.73 -4.01 8.83
C ILE A 98 11.21 -3.93 7.39
N GLN A 99 12.10 -3.88 6.40
CA GLN A 99 11.71 -3.72 4.99
C GLN A 99 12.32 -4.84 4.12
N ILE A 100 11.46 -5.71 3.59
CA ILE A 100 11.80 -6.88 2.78
C ILE A 100 11.26 -6.69 1.36
N THR A 101 12.12 -6.79 0.34
CA THR A 101 11.71 -6.54 -1.06
C THR A 101 12.32 -7.55 -2.02
N THR A 102 11.53 -8.02 -2.99
CA THR A 102 12.02 -8.75 -4.19
C THR A 102 12.90 -9.98 -3.87
N THR A 103 12.54 -10.71 -2.82
CA THR A 103 13.14 -11.98 -2.38
C THR A 103 12.05 -13.05 -2.24
N GLU A 104 12.43 -14.27 -1.86
CA GLU A 104 11.47 -15.35 -1.61
C GLU A 104 11.93 -16.34 -0.53
N ASP A 105 11.01 -17.16 -0.02
CA ASP A 105 11.28 -18.24 0.96
C ASP A 105 12.02 -17.76 2.23
N VAL A 106 11.56 -16.66 2.85
CA VAL A 106 12.21 -16.06 4.03
C VAL A 106 11.34 -16.10 5.30
N ILE A 107 11.98 -16.25 6.46
CA ILE A 107 11.32 -16.29 7.77
C ILE A 107 11.79 -15.11 8.63
N ILE A 108 10.85 -14.41 9.24
CA ILE A 108 11.10 -13.42 10.30
C ILE A 108 10.49 -13.98 11.59
N GLU A 109 11.24 -14.13 12.68
CA GLU A 109 10.71 -14.75 13.90
C GLU A 109 11.25 -14.20 15.22
N GLY A 110 10.43 -14.30 16.27
CA GLY A 110 10.82 -14.11 17.67
C GLY A 110 10.58 -15.35 18.55
N CYS A 111 10.66 -15.17 19.87
CA CYS A 111 10.42 -16.23 20.87
C CYS A 111 8.93 -16.53 21.12
N GLY A 112 8.07 -15.53 20.96
CA GLY A 112 6.64 -15.56 21.24
C GLY A 112 6.08 -14.13 21.28
N MET A 113 4.78 -13.95 21.04
CA MET A 113 4.14 -12.62 21.07
C MET A 113 4.40 -11.90 22.40
N ASP A 114 4.35 -12.62 23.51
CA ASP A 114 4.52 -12.06 24.86
C ASP A 114 6.00 -11.95 25.30
N GLU A 115 6.94 -12.39 24.47
CA GLU A 115 8.38 -12.51 24.82
C GLU A 115 9.31 -11.69 23.92
N THR A 116 8.98 -11.50 22.64
CA THR A 116 9.73 -10.62 21.71
C THR A 116 8.85 -9.43 21.32
N PHE A 117 9.20 -8.24 21.81
CA PHE A 117 8.47 -6.99 21.56
C PHE A 117 9.34 -6.00 20.78
N LEU A 118 8.91 -5.64 19.58
CA LEU A 118 9.60 -4.71 18.69
C LEU A 118 8.89 -3.35 18.73
N SER A 119 9.45 -2.38 19.46
CA SER A 119 8.90 -1.02 19.55
C SER A 119 9.42 -0.15 18.40
N PHE A 120 8.50 0.48 17.68
CA PHE A 120 8.78 1.42 16.59
C PHE A 120 8.34 2.85 16.92
N ARG A 121 8.23 3.17 18.21
CA ARG A 121 7.71 4.45 18.73
C ARG A 121 8.41 5.69 18.13
N ASP A 122 9.73 5.60 17.97
CA ASP A 122 10.57 6.65 17.38
C ASP A 122 11.02 6.30 15.95
N SER A 123 10.27 5.46 15.23
CA SER A 123 10.64 4.99 13.89
C SER A 123 10.60 6.10 12.84
N THR A 124 11.61 6.12 11.99
CA THR A 124 11.68 6.96 10.79
C THR A 124 10.96 6.35 9.56
N SER A 125 10.34 5.18 9.73
CA SER A 125 9.45 4.54 8.74
C SER A 125 8.00 4.61 9.21
N GLN A 126 7.04 4.67 8.28
CA GLN A 126 5.62 4.56 8.64
C GLN A 126 5.33 3.14 9.19
N GLU A 127 5.77 2.12 8.46
CA GLU A 127 5.56 0.72 8.82
C GLU A 127 6.50 0.20 9.90
N GLY A 128 6.01 -0.70 10.76
CA GLY A 128 6.85 -1.55 11.62
C GLY A 128 7.49 -2.70 10.84
N PHE A 129 6.69 -3.41 10.03
CA PHE A 129 7.12 -4.41 9.06
C PHE A 129 6.46 -4.14 7.70
N LEU A 130 7.26 -4.21 6.62
CA LEU A 130 6.83 -4.11 5.24
C LEU A 130 7.48 -5.22 4.41
N ALA A 131 6.67 -6.05 3.75
CA ALA A 131 7.09 -6.90 2.64
C ALA A 131 6.47 -6.39 1.33
N SER A 132 7.30 -6.07 0.33
CA SER A 132 6.85 -5.63 -1.00
C SER A 132 7.36 -6.57 -2.10
N ASN A 133 6.44 -7.10 -2.91
CA ASN A 133 6.75 -7.94 -4.07
C ASN A 133 7.61 -9.16 -3.69
N VAL A 134 7.20 -9.87 -2.62
CA VAL A 134 7.88 -11.04 -2.01
C VAL A 134 7.06 -12.31 -2.25
N ARG A 135 7.73 -13.45 -2.46
CA ARG A 135 7.07 -14.77 -2.61
C ARG A 135 7.43 -15.70 -1.44
N GLY A 136 6.47 -16.26 -0.71
CA GLY A 136 6.78 -17.17 0.40
C GLY A 136 7.48 -16.44 1.54
N ILE A 137 6.70 -15.78 2.40
CA ILE A 137 7.23 -15.10 3.60
C ILE A 137 6.42 -15.48 4.83
N THR A 138 7.11 -15.83 5.91
CA THR A 138 6.49 -16.12 7.21
C THR A 138 7.02 -15.16 8.27
N VAL A 139 6.13 -14.38 8.90
CA VAL A 139 6.43 -13.65 10.14
C VAL A 139 5.75 -14.34 11.31
N ARG A 140 6.49 -14.63 12.39
CA ARG A 140 5.94 -15.36 13.54
C ARG A 140 6.52 -15.02 14.90
N ASN A 141 5.74 -15.32 15.94
CA ASN A 141 6.17 -15.35 17.34
C ASN A 141 6.75 -14.00 17.85
N LEU A 142 6.15 -12.86 17.50
CA LEU A 142 6.60 -11.53 17.94
C LEU A 142 5.48 -10.49 18.00
N THR A 143 5.63 -9.47 18.84
CA THR A 143 4.78 -8.27 18.86
C THR A 143 5.50 -7.13 18.12
N ILE A 144 4.77 -6.41 17.26
CA ILE A 144 5.13 -5.08 16.77
C ILE A 144 4.32 -4.06 17.57
N GLY A 145 5.03 -3.11 18.18
CA GLY A 145 4.49 -2.10 19.06
C GLY A 145 4.68 -0.69 18.52
N ASP A 146 3.67 0.16 18.67
CA ASP A 146 3.78 1.62 18.61
C ASP A 146 4.27 2.22 17.25
N SER A 147 4.09 1.51 16.13
CA SER A 147 4.47 1.98 14.79
C SER A 147 3.79 3.30 14.39
N PRO A 148 4.47 4.22 13.66
CA PRO A 148 3.87 5.50 13.27
C PRO A 148 2.66 5.37 12.34
N GLY A 149 2.66 4.35 11.48
CA GLY A 149 1.55 3.86 10.68
C GLY A 149 1.39 2.35 10.86
N ASP A 150 1.16 1.63 9.78
CA ASP A 150 0.76 0.21 9.78
C ASP A 150 1.78 -0.71 10.50
N ALA A 151 1.31 -1.65 11.32
CA ALA A 151 2.23 -2.51 12.07
C ALA A 151 2.83 -3.64 11.19
N PHE A 152 2.01 -4.41 10.49
CA PHE A 152 2.46 -5.45 9.54
C PHE A 152 1.84 -5.26 8.15
N LYS A 153 2.65 -4.88 7.16
CA LYS A 153 2.22 -4.60 5.79
C LYS A 153 2.78 -5.61 4.80
N MET A 154 1.94 -6.10 3.90
CA MET A 154 2.33 -7.02 2.83
C MET A 154 1.71 -6.56 1.50
N LYS A 155 2.50 -6.03 0.57
CA LYS A 155 2.03 -5.51 -0.73
C LYS A 155 2.59 -6.33 -1.88
N GLY A 156 1.75 -6.79 -2.81
CA GLY A 156 2.23 -7.63 -3.92
C GLY A 156 2.79 -8.99 -3.45
N VAL A 157 2.38 -9.48 -2.28
CA VAL A 157 2.94 -10.70 -1.68
C VAL A 157 2.15 -11.92 -2.16
N ASN A 158 2.86 -12.95 -2.62
CA ASN A 158 2.28 -14.25 -2.89
C ASN A 158 2.79 -15.25 -1.84
N HIS A 159 1.92 -16.05 -1.24
CA HIS A 159 2.25 -16.97 -0.14
C HIS A 159 2.80 -16.25 1.11
N GLY A 160 2.05 -15.26 1.59
CA GLY A 160 2.34 -14.56 2.85
C GLY A 160 1.69 -15.23 4.05
N THR A 161 2.41 -15.40 5.15
CA THR A 161 1.90 -15.96 6.41
C THR A 161 2.28 -15.08 7.60
N LEU A 162 1.28 -14.63 8.35
CA LEU A 162 1.43 -13.96 9.65
C LEU A 162 0.84 -14.87 10.72
N LYS A 163 1.71 -15.49 11.54
CA LYS A 163 1.29 -16.53 12.49
C LYS A 163 1.80 -16.27 13.89
N LYS A 164 0.92 -16.12 14.88
CA LYS A 164 1.29 -15.73 16.25
C LYS A 164 2.09 -14.42 16.25
N VAL A 165 1.52 -13.39 15.64
CA VAL A 165 2.03 -12.02 15.73
C VAL A 165 1.00 -11.11 16.39
N ARG A 166 1.47 -10.05 17.05
CA ARG A 166 0.59 -9.03 17.65
C ARG A 166 0.93 -7.64 17.11
N ALA A 167 -0.07 -6.87 16.71
CA ALA A 167 0.02 -5.42 16.56
C ALA A 167 -0.60 -4.75 17.80
N ILE A 168 0.09 -3.75 18.38
CA ILE A 168 -0.45 -2.98 19.52
C ILE A 168 0.12 -1.56 19.56
N TRP A 169 -0.70 -0.60 19.99
CA TRP A 169 -0.26 0.76 20.33
C TRP A 169 -0.35 1.02 21.83
N SER A 170 0.38 2.02 22.31
CA SER A 170 0.30 2.45 23.71
C SER A 170 -1.10 3.00 24.03
N SER A 171 -1.68 2.58 25.17
CA SER A 171 -3.00 3.06 25.61
C SER A 171 -2.98 4.57 25.78
N GLY A 172 -3.90 5.28 25.12
CA GLY A 172 -3.94 6.74 25.08
C GLY A 172 -2.82 7.39 24.25
N ARG A 173 -2.32 6.72 23.20
CA ARG A 173 -1.19 7.19 22.37
C ARG A 173 -1.26 8.67 21.97
N LYS A 174 -0.21 9.44 22.27
CA LYS A 174 -0.11 10.91 22.09
C LYS A 174 -1.17 11.76 22.84
N LEU A 175 -1.98 11.19 23.73
CA LEU A 175 -2.87 11.93 24.64
C LEU A 175 -2.13 12.28 25.96
N PRO A 176 -2.60 13.28 26.73
CA PRO A 176 -1.97 13.66 28.01
C PRO A 176 -1.86 12.51 29.04
N GLU A 177 -2.80 11.57 28.98
CA GLU A 177 -2.94 10.39 29.84
C GLU A 177 -2.31 9.10 29.26
N GLU A 178 -1.45 9.23 28.24
CA GLU A 178 -0.78 8.07 27.61
C GLU A 178 -0.07 7.17 28.63
N ARG A 179 -0.20 5.85 28.44
CA ARG A 179 0.57 4.79 29.11
C ARG A 179 1.53 4.13 28.11
N PRO A 180 2.79 4.61 27.98
CA PRO A 180 3.74 4.04 27.03
C PRO A 180 4.12 2.59 27.35
N ILE A 181 4.19 1.76 26.32
CA ILE A 181 4.73 0.41 26.41
C ILE A 181 6.27 0.49 26.37
N THR A 182 6.93 -0.02 27.42
CA THR A 182 8.38 0.06 27.63
C THR A 182 8.97 -1.31 28.01
N ALA A 183 10.30 -1.42 27.95
CA ALA A 183 11.04 -2.59 28.42
C ALA A 183 10.73 -3.02 29.86
N ALA A 184 10.20 -2.13 30.71
CA ALA A 184 9.88 -2.41 32.11
C ALA A 184 8.45 -2.95 32.35
N ASN A 185 7.49 -2.62 31.48
CA ASN A 185 6.06 -2.94 31.66
C ASN A 185 5.42 -3.73 30.49
N PHE A 186 6.11 -3.94 29.36
CA PHE A 186 5.49 -4.53 28.16
C PHE A 186 4.77 -5.87 28.41
N ARG A 187 5.34 -6.76 29.23
CA ARG A 187 4.71 -8.06 29.55
C ARG A 187 3.34 -7.94 30.22
N ASP A 188 2.99 -6.80 30.79
CA ASP A 188 1.70 -6.56 31.43
C ASP A 188 0.81 -5.59 30.63
N GLU A 189 1.35 -4.54 30.02
CA GLU A 189 0.57 -3.61 29.17
C GLU A 189 -0.02 -4.30 27.91
N ILE A 190 0.62 -5.35 27.38
CA ILE A 190 0.09 -6.11 26.22
C ILE A 190 -1.14 -6.97 26.55
N LYS A 191 -1.53 -7.11 27.83
CA LYS A 191 -2.63 -7.98 28.29
C LYS A 191 -3.96 -7.22 28.37
N VAL A 192 -4.42 -6.67 27.24
CA VAL A 192 -5.65 -5.86 27.19
C VAL A 192 -6.90 -6.76 27.23
N ALA A 193 -7.63 -6.71 28.34
CA ALA A 193 -8.93 -7.35 28.51
C ALA A 193 -10.05 -6.55 27.81
N CYS A 194 -11.24 -7.14 27.65
CA CYS A 194 -12.45 -6.46 27.17
C CYS A 194 -13.54 -6.63 28.22
N THR A 195 -13.60 -5.70 29.18
CA THR A 195 -14.58 -5.71 30.28
C THR A 195 -15.60 -4.59 30.13
N ASP A 196 -15.15 -3.35 29.90
CA ASP A 196 -16.03 -2.20 29.69
C ASP A 196 -15.39 -1.20 28.71
N PRO A 197 -15.83 -1.16 27.43
CA PRO A 197 -15.32 -0.21 26.45
C PRO A 197 -15.90 1.19 26.68
N ALA A 198 -15.12 2.24 26.41
CA ALA A 198 -15.62 3.61 26.43
C ALA A 198 -16.67 3.80 25.32
N ARG A 199 -17.96 3.92 25.67
CA ARG A 199 -19.04 3.94 24.67
C ARG A 199 -19.25 5.29 23.99
N HIS A 200 -18.70 6.37 24.55
CA HIS A 200 -18.93 7.72 24.05
C HIS A 200 -17.63 8.49 23.88
N ASN A 201 -17.58 9.31 22.83
CA ASN A 201 -16.42 10.11 22.47
C ASN A 201 -16.25 11.23 23.51
N PRO A 202 -15.13 11.30 24.27
CA PRO A 202 -14.93 12.34 25.30
C PRO A 202 -14.84 13.77 24.74
N ALA A 203 -14.73 13.94 23.42
CA ALA A 203 -14.82 15.23 22.74
C ALA A 203 -16.24 15.61 22.26
N ASN A 204 -17.24 14.74 22.38
CA ASN A 204 -18.61 15.03 21.96
C ASN A 204 -19.28 16.01 22.96
N PRO A 205 -19.83 17.16 22.52
CA PRO A 205 -20.46 18.14 23.43
C PRO A 205 -21.81 17.71 24.02
N ASN A 206 -22.22 16.45 23.88
CA ASN A 206 -23.51 15.94 24.38
C ASN A 206 -23.47 15.70 25.91
N PRO A 207 -24.22 16.48 26.73
CA PRO A 207 -24.16 16.37 28.19
C PRO A 207 -24.84 15.11 28.77
N LEU A 208 -25.43 14.25 27.92
CA LEU A 208 -26.00 12.96 28.32
C LEU A 208 -24.96 11.83 28.27
N GLU A 209 -23.78 12.06 27.67
CA GLU A 209 -22.76 11.04 27.43
C GLU A 209 -21.70 11.04 28.55
N THR A 210 -21.88 10.15 29.53
CA THR A 210 -21.02 10.04 30.72
C THR A 210 -20.12 8.79 30.73
N ASP A 211 -20.39 7.82 29.86
CA ASP A 211 -19.60 6.61 29.67
C ASP A 211 -18.58 6.84 28.56
N ASN A 212 -17.47 7.48 28.91
CA ASN A 212 -16.45 8.00 28.00
C ASN A 212 -15.01 7.59 28.38
N THR A 213 -14.85 6.59 29.27
CA THR A 213 -13.56 6.03 29.67
C THR A 213 -13.65 4.51 29.79
N SER A 214 -12.52 3.82 29.66
CA SER A 214 -12.41 2.37 29.87
C SER A 214 -11.36 2.07 30.93
N PRO A 215 -11.57 1.08 31.81
CA PRO A 215 -10.51 0.58 32.70
C PRO A 215 -9.44 -0.23 31.96
N ASP A 216 -9.76 -0.75 30.77
CA ASP A 216 -8.93 -1.68 30.01
C ASP A 216 -7.95 -0.97 29.06
N TYR A 217 -8.46 -0.10 28.18
CA TYR A 217 -7.66 0.57 27.14
C TYR A 217 -8.28 1.89 26.65
N THR A 218 -7.47 2.93 26.52
CA THR A 218 -7.85 4.22 25.94
C THR A 218 -7.46 4.26 24.48
N VAL A 219 -8.46 4.39 23.59
CA VAL A 219 -8.24 4.49 22.14
C VAL A 219 -7.70 5.88 21.72
N SER A 220 -7.04 5.96 20.56
CA SER A 220 -6.48 7.20 20.05
C SER A 220 -6.47 7.26 18.53
N THR A 221 -6.85 8.41 17.98
CA THR A 221 -6.71 8.76 16.56
C THR A 221 -5.25 8.78 16.08
N ALA A 222 -4.29 8.84 17.00
CA ALA A 222 -2.85 8.86 16.71
C ALA A 222 -2.16 7.48 16.80
N SER A 223 -2.92 6.40 16.97
CA SER A 223 -2.47 5.04 16.63
C SER A 223 -2.23 4.90 15.13
N GLY A 224 -1.39 3.94 14.75
CA GLY A 224 -1.32 3.49 13.36
C GLY A 224 -2.66 2.91 12.91
N ARG A 225 -2.94 3.02 11.61
CA ARG A 225 -4.26 2.70 11.03
C ARG A 225 -4.53 1.22 11.03
N TYR A 226 -3.62 0.44 10.45
CA TYR A 226 -3.79 -0.98 10.26
C TYR A 226 -2.84 -1.81 11.12
N GLY A 227 -3.37 -2.73 11.92
CA GLY A 227 -2.55 -3.70 12.65
C GLY A 227 -1.93 -4.71 11.70
N ILE A 228 -2.77 -5.43 10.97
CA ILE A 228 -2.40 -6.37 9.93
C ILE A 228 -2.96 -5.85 8.59
N TYR A 229 -2.10 -5.69 7.58
CA TYR A 229 -2.43 -5.04 6.29
C TYR A 229 -1.79 -5.72 5.05
N PRO A 230 -2.24 -6.91 4.63
CA PRO A 230 -1.97 -7.46 3.31
C PRO A 230 -2.87 -6.82 2.25
N VAL A 231 -2.28 -6.35 1.15
CA VAL A 231 -2.97 -5.64 0.06
C VAL A 231 -2.38 -6.03 -1.30
N GLU A 232 -3.17 -6.04 -2.38
CA GLU A 232 -2.73 -6.46 -3.73
C GLU A 232 -1.99 -7.81 -3.75
N SER A 233 -2.49 -8.78 -2.98
CA SER A 233 -1.73 -9.97 -2.60
C SER A 233 -2.47 -11.27 -2.93
N ARG A 234 -1.80 -12.42 -2.74
CA ARG A 234 -2.35 -13.76 -3.04
C ARG A 234 -1.85 -14.82 -2.07
N ASN A 235 -2.71 -15.81 -1.79
CA ASN A 235 -2.42 -16.92 -0.88
C ASN A 235 -1.96 -16.41 0.51
N ILE A 236 -2.80 -15.58 1.14
CA ILE A 236 -2.50 -14.92 2.41
C ILE A 236 -3.13 -15.67 3.59
N LEU A 237 -2.31 -16.02 4.58
CA LEU A 237 -2.74 -16.62 5.85
C LEU A 237 -2.45 -15.66 7.02
N VAL A 238 -3.48 -15.34 7.79
CA VAL A 238 -3.36 -14.69 9.11
C VAL A 238 -3.91 -15.68 10.14
N GLU A 239 -3.06 -16.13 11.08
CA GLU A 239 -3.41 -17.23 11.99
C GLU A 239 -2.91 -17.02 13.43
N GLU A 240 -3.75 -17.28 14.43
CA GLU A 240 -3.39 -17.16 15.86
C GLU A 240 -2.80 -15.77 16.23
N THR A 241 -3.29 -14.71 15.57
CA THR A 241 -2.72 -13.36 15.53
C THR A 241 -3.61 -12.36 16.29
N GLU A 242 -3.05 -11.24 16.76
CA GLU A 242 -3.76 -10.25 17.59
C GLU A 242 -3.56 -8.81 17.09
N SER A 243 -4.61 -7.97 17.13
CA SER A 243 -4.49 -6.51 16.91
C SER A 243 -5.25 -5.70 17.96
N ILE A 244 -4.55 -4.74 18.59
CA ILE A 244 -5.09 -3.91 19.66
C ILE A 244 -4.85 -2.43 19.40
N GLY A 245 -5.92 -1.64 19.37
CA GLY A 245 -5.81 -0.17 19.44
C GLY A 245 -5.59 0.58 18.12
N ALA A 246 -5.81 -0.06 16.95
CA ALA A 246 -5.59 0.54 15.63
C ALA A 246 -6.63 1.63 15.30
N SER A 247 -6.22 2.74 14.67
CA SER A 247 -7.09 3.89 14.36
C SER A 247 -7.99 3.72 13.13
N ASP A 248 -7.95 2.53 12.54
CA ASP A 248 -8.73 2.08 11.40
C ASP A 248 -9.07 0.59 11.65
N ALA A 249 -8.79 -0.32 10.73
CA ALA A 249 -8.93 -1.76 10.93
C ALA A 249 -7.80 -2.44 11.74
N GLY A 250 -8.16 -3.32 12.68
CA GLY A 250 -7.22 -4.17 13.40
C GLY A 250 -6.56 -5.21 12.49
N ILE A 251 -7.37 -6.07 11.86
CA ILE A 251 -6.91 -7.11 10.93
C ILE A 251 -7.61 -6.96 9.59
N TYR A 252 -6.97 -6.25 8.66
CA TYR A 252 -7.46 -5.98 7.31
C TYR A 252 -6.79 -6.90 6.29
N VAL A 253 -7.52 -7.34 5.26
CA VAL A 253 -6.94 -7.82 4.00
C VAL A 253 -7.69 -7.20 2.82
N GLY A 254 -6.97 -6.55 1.91
CA GLY A 254 -7.54 -5.84 0.76
C GLY A 254 -7.01 -6.28 -0.60
N GLN A 255 -7.74 -5.97 -1.67
CA GLN A 255 -7.37 -6.18 -3.08
C GLN A 255 -6.66 -7.52 -3.34
N THR A 256 -7.11 -8.59 -2.68
CA THR A 256 -6.38 -9.87 -2.59
C THR A 256 -7.15 -10.99 -3.29
N ASN A 257 -6.46 -11.94 -3.93
CA ASN A 257 -7.16 -13.06 -4.59
C ASN A 257 -7.70 -14.06 -3.56
N ILE A 258 -6.87 -14.55 -2.65
CA ILE A 258 -7.24 -15.59 -1.67
C ILE A 258 -6.65 -15.24 -0.30
N ALA A 259 -7.52 -15.15 0.71
CA ALA A 259 -7.18 -14.83 2.09
C ALA A 259 -7.91 -15.73 3.10
N LYS A 260 -7.17 -16.32 4.06
CA LYS A 260 -7.75 -16.98 5.24
C LYS A 260 -7.27 -16.28 6.52
N ILE A 261 -8.19 -15.70 7.26
CA ILE A 261 -7.95 -15.02 8.54
C ILE A 261 -8.62 -15.85 9.64
N ARG A 262 -7.84 -16.47 10.53
CA ARG A 262 -8.39 -17.42 11.50
C ARG A 262 -7.74 -17.42 12.87
N LYS A 263 -8.50 -17.87 13.88
CA LYS A 263 -8.02 -18.07 15.27
C LYS A 263 -7.43 -16.81 15.90
N SER A 264 -7.81 -15.65 15.38
CA SER A 264 -7.19 -14.36 15.66
C SER A 264 -8.12 -13.48 16.48
N ARG A 265 -7.55 -12.50 17.19
CA ARG A 265 -8.27 -11.57 18.06
C ARG A 265 -8.08 -10.14 17.58
N ALA A 266 -9.14 -9.34 17.60
CA ALA A 266 -9.04 -7.90 17.40
C ALA A 266 -9.87 -7.17 18.47
N ALA A 267 -9.23 -6.22 19.17
CA ALA A 267 -9.89 -5.44 20.22
C ALA A 267 -9.49 -3.96 20.27
N PHE A 268 -10.41 -3.07 20.65
CA PHE A 268 -10.20 -1.63 20.73
C PHE A 268 -9.66 -0.98 19.44
N ASN A 269 -9.92 -1.59 18.28
CA ASN A 269 -9.72 -0.97 16.97
C ASN A 269 -11.04 -0.29 16.54
N VAL A 270 -11.06 0.45 15.42
CA VAL A 270 -12.34 0.94 14.88
C VAL A 270 -13.12 -0.23 14.29
N PHE A 271 -12.54 -0.95 13.33
CA PHE A 271 -13.00 -2.29 12.96
C PHE A 271 -12.07 -3.36 13.50
N GLY A 272 -12.62 -4.45 14.04
CA GLY A 272 -11.82 -5.61 14.42
C GLY A 272 -11.16 -6.26 13.20
N PHE A 273 -11.97 -6.59 12.20
CA PHE A 273 -11.56 -7.30 10.99
C PHE A 273 -12.17 -6.68 9.72
N GLU A 274 -11.38 -6.55 8.66
CA GLU A 274 -11.84 -6.10 7.35
C GLU A 274 -11.38 -6.99 6.18
N ILE A 275 -12.30 -7.18 5.22
CA ILE A 275 -12.08 -7.85 3.94
C ILE A 275 -12.56 -6.86 2.86
N GLU A 276 -11.61 -6.29 2.12
CA GLU A 276 -11.79 -5.24 1.11
C GLU A 276 -11.50 -5.81 -0.29
N ASN A 277 -12.44 -5.72 -1.23
CA ASN A 277 -12.24 -6.08 -2.63
C ASN A 277 -11.59 -7.47 -2.86
N VAL A 278 -11.80 -8.44 -1.95
CA VAL A 278 -11.16 -9.78 -1.97
C VAL A 278 -11.98 -10.76 -2.82
N GLN A 279 -11.32 -11.60 -3.62
CA GLN A 279 -12.02 -12.56 -4.48
C GLN A 279 -12.48 -13.82 -3.72
N ASP A 280 -11.62 -14.40 -2.87
CA ASP A 280 -11.91 -15.51 -1.94
C ASP A 280 -11.52 -15.10 -0.51
N GLY A 281 -12.48 -14.63 0.29
CA GLY A 281 -12.27 -14.22 1.68
C GLY A 281 -12.77 -15.24 2.71
N GLU A 282 -12.05 -15.40 3.83
CA GLU A 282 -12.47 -16.24 4.96
C GLU A 282 -12.15 -15.61 6.32
N TYR A 283 -13.18 -15.50 7.18
CA TYR A 283 -13.04 -15.37 8.63
C TYR A 283 -13.46 -16.69 9.30
N SER A 284 -12.53 -17.38 9.97
CA SER A 284 -12.84 -18.60 10.75
C SER A 284 -12.30 -18.62 12.18
N GLU A 285 -13.14 -19.01 13.15
CA GLU A 285 -12.72 -19.20 14.56
C GLU A 285 -12.11 -17.92 15.23
N ASN A 286 -12.48 -16.70 14.78
CA ASN A 286 -11.94 -15.43 15.30
C ASN A 286 -12.76 -14.80 16.43
N LEU A 287 -12.16 -13.87 17.17
CA LEU A 287 -12.79 -13.06 18.23
C LEU A 287 -12.64 -11.56 17.95
N ALA A 288 -13.74 -10.88 17.66
CA ALA A 288 -13.81 -9.42 17.57
C ALA A 288 -14.53 -8.86 18.80
N GLU A 289 -13.83 -8.12 19.67
CA GLU A 289 -14.41 -7.61 20.92
C GLU A 289 -13.96 -6.20 21.30
N CYS A 290 -14.83 -5.38 21.89
CA CYS A 290 -14.51 -3.99 22.29
C CYS A 290 -13.96 -3.09 21.14
N ASN A 291 -14.22 -3.41 19.86
CA ASN A 291 -13.97 -2.49 18.74
C ASN A 291 -15.16 -1.50 18.61
N SER A 292 -15.22 -0.67 17.57
CA SER A 292 -16.46 0.06 17.19
C SER A 292 -17.37 -0.81 16.30
N GLY A 293 -16.77 -1.58 15.40
CA GLY A 293 -17.39 -2.64 14.62
C GLY A 293 -16.57 -3.94 14.68
N GLY A 294 -17.23 -5.09 14.72
CA GLY A 294 -16.56 -6.39 14.82
C GLY A 294 -15.89 -6.82 13.51
N PHE A 295 -16.69 -7.03 12.47
CA PHE A 295 -16.27 -7.51 11.15
C PHE A 295 -16.85 -6.65 10.02
N LEU A 296 -16.11 -6.52 8.91
CA LEU A 296 -16.55 -5.90 7.66
C LEU A 296 -16.23 -6.81 6.46
N VAL A 297 -17.13 -6.84 5.47
CA VAL A 297 -16.90 -7.42 4.14
C VAL A 297 -17.45 -6.43 3.11
N TYR A 298 -16.59 -5.81 2.30
CA TYR A 298 -16.99 -4.69 1.43
C TYR A 298 -16.14 -4.50 0.18
N ASP A 299 -16.70 -3.75 -0.78
CA ASP A 299 -16.00 -3.22 -1.94
C ASP A 299 -15.88 -1.69 -1.88
N LEU A 300 -14.68 -1.19 -2.20
CA LEU A 300 -14.33 0.22 -2.36
C LEU A 300 -14.12 0.62 -3.83
N ASP A 301 -14.41 1.89 -4.11
CA ASP A 301 -14.40 2.48 -5.45
C ASP A 301 -13.01 2.88 -5.97
N ASN A 302 -12.88 2.91 -7.30
CA ASN A 302 -11.69 3.32 -8.04
C ASN A 302 -10.42 2.47 -7.81
N LEU A 303 -10.60 1.19 -7.45
CA LEU A 303 -9.52 0.24 -7.14
C LEU A 303 -9.22 -0.80 -8.23
N THR A 304 -8.16 -1.58 -8.03
CA THR A 304 -7.55 -2.50 -9.03
C THR A 304 -8.39 -3.74 -9.33
N GLN A 305 -9.22 -4.17 -8.38
CA GLN A 305 -10.19 -5.25 -8.50
C GLN A 305 -11.38 -4.99 -7.56
N TYR A 306 -12.43 -5.81 -7.64
CA TYR A 306 -13.58 -5.83 -6.75
C TYR A 306 -13.79 -7.25 -6.20
N GLY A 307 -14.63 -7.40 -5.18
CA GLY A 307 -14.90 -8.64 -4.48
C GLY A 307 -15.72 -9.65 -5.27
N SER A 308 -15.73 -10.91 -4.81
CA SER A 308 -16.48 -11.98 -5.52
C SER A 308 -17.20 -13.02 -4.65
N ARG A 309 -16.64 -13.37 -3.47
CA ARG A 309 -17.26 -14.27 -2.49
C ARG A 309 -16.49 -14.30 -1.16
N SER A 310 -17.21 -14.47 -0.06
CA SER A 310 -16.60 -14.57 1.29
C SER A 310 -17.34 -15.55 2.21
N ARG A 311 -16.61 -16.13 3.17
CA ARG A 311 -17.14 -17.05 4.19
C ARG A 311 -16.83 -16.54 5.60
N VAL A 312 -17.84 -16.38 6.43
CA VAL A 312 -17.74 -15.85 7.80
C VAL A 312 -18.33 -16.90 8.75
N TYR A 313 -17.48 -17.68 9.43
CA TYR A 313 -17.99 -18.78 10.27
C TYR A 313 -17.21 -19.12 11.55
N ASN A 314 -17.91 -19.69 12.54
CA ASN A 314 -17.39 -19.99 13.89
C ASN A 314 -16.76 -18.78 14.62
N ASN A 315 -17.07 -17.54 14.21
CA ASN A 315 -16.50 -16.33 14.84
C ASN A 315 -17.39 -15.85 16.01
N ILE A 316 -16.78 -15.13 16.95
CA ILE A 316 -17.46 -14.43 18.03
C ILE A 316 -17.30 -12.92 17.81
N SER A 317 -18.41 -12.21 17.67
CA SER A 317 -18.45 -10.75 17.60
C SER A 317 -19.20 -10.22 18.83
N ARG A 318 -18.46 -9.68 19.81
CA ARG A 318 -19.03 -9.34 21.11
C ARG A 318 -18.67 -7.96 21.65
N ASN A 319 -19.64 -7.26 22.23
CA ASN A 319 -19.42 -6.01 22.96
C ASN A 319 -18.60 -4.97 22.13
N ASN A 320 -18.76 -4.93 20.80
CA ASN A 320 -18.04 -4.00 19.93
C ASN A 320 -18.66 -2.59 20.03
N ASN A 321 -18.57 -2.00 21.22
CA ASN A 321 -19.27 -0.78 21.62
C ASN A 321 -18.34 0.42 21.88
N THR A 322 -17.05 0.33 21.57
CA THR A 322 -16.14 1.49 21.70
C THR A 322 -16.58 2.59 20.75
N TYR A 323 -16.56 3.86 21.19
CA TYR A 323 -16.89 4.99 20.31
C TYR A 323 -16.00 5.00 19.06
N ASN A 324 -16.53 5.45 17.93
CA ASN A 324 -15.74 5.51 16.69
C ASN A 324 -14.66 6.60 16.82
N PHE A 325 -13.39 6.17 16.78
CA PHE A 325 -12.22 7.03 16.89
C PHE A 325 -11.38 7.06 15.61
N ALA A 326 -11.97 6.64 14.47
CA ALA A 326 -11.35 6.82 13.17
C ALA A 326 -11.17 8.30 12.83
N VAL A 327 -10.28 8.55 11.88
CA VAL A 327 -10.07 9.85 11.26
C VAL A 327 -11.40 10.44 10.74
N PRO A 328 -11.84 11.62 11.21
CA PRO A 328 -13.02 12.30 10.69
C PRO A 328 -13.02 12.41 9.16
N GLY A 329 -14.10 11.96 8.53
CA GLY A 329 -14.28 11.94 7.08
C GLY A 329 -13.44 10.92 6.30
N SER A 330 -12.86 9.90 6.97
CA SER A 330 -12.56 8.61 6.32
C SER A 330 -13.86 7.79 6.15
N ILE A 331 -13.85 6.75 5.32
CA ILE A 331 -15.06 5.91 5.14
C ILE A 331 -15.40 5.15 6.43
N VAL A 332 -14.41 4.64 7.16
CA VAL A 332 -14.60 3.92 8.43
C VAL A 332 -15.05 4.83 9.58
N ALA A 333 -14.86 6.15 9.48
CA ALA A 333 -15.43 7.11 10.43
C ALA A 333 -16.95 7.34 10.26
N ASN A 334 -17.58 6.64 9.31
CA ASN A 334 -19.03 6.54 9.19
C ASN A 334 -19.62 5.33 9.94
N VAL A 335 -18.77 4.47 10.53
CA VAL A 335 -19.17 3.20 11.12
C VAL A 335 -19.89 3.44 12.46
N PRO A 336 -21.14 2.98 12.62
CA PRO A 336 -21.85 3.12 13.89
C PRO A 336 -21.27 2.16 14.94
N ARG A 337 -20.99 2.66 16.15
CA ARG A 337 -20.58 1.80 17.26
C ARG A 337 -21.64 0.74 17.57
N GLY A 338 -21.23 -0.42 18.04
CA GLY A 338 -22.15 -1.53 18.33
C GLY A 338 -22.53 -2.34 17.10
N SER A 339 -21.65 -2.44 16.11
CA SER A 339 -21.89 -3.22 14.89
C SER A 339 -21.19 -4.58 14.94
N GLY A 340 -21.91 -5.69 14.85
CA GLY A 340 -21.31 -7.02 14.92
C GLY A 340 -20.59 -7.44 13.62
N LEU A 341 -21.28 -7.36 12.49
CA LEU A 341 -20.79 -7.53 11.11
C LEU A 341 -21.49 -6.50 10.20
N ILE A 342 -20.76 -5.90 9.26
CA ILE A 342 -21.33 -5.06 8.19
C ILE A 342 -20.99 -5.67 6.81
N THR A 343 -21.95 -5.65 5.88
CA THR A 343 -21.70 -5.92 4.46
C THR A 343 -22.05 -4.69 3.60
N LEU A 344 -21.18 -4.30 2.68
CA LEU A 344 -21.38 -3.16 1.78
C LEU A 344 -20.90 -3.49 0.36
N ALA A 345 -21.82 -3.43 -0.62
CA ALA A 345 -21.51 -3.55 -2.06
C ALA A 345 -20.79 -4.85 -2.51
N TYR A 346 -20.89 -5.92 -1.71
CA TYR A 346 -20.12 -7.15 -1.90
C TYR A 346 -21.05 -8.37 -2.04
N ASP A 347 -20.76 -9.23 -3.02
CA ASP A 347 -21.61 -10.37 -3.39
C ASP A 347 -21.18 -11.71 -2.76
N LYS A 348 -22.14 -12.65 -2.68
CA LYS A 348 -21.94 -14.08 -2.38
C LYS A 348 -21.22 -14.29 -1.04
N ILE A 349 -21.93 -14.05 0.06
CA ILE A 349 -21.38 -14.12 1.42
C ILE A 349 -22.12 -15.18 2.25
N ASP A 350 -21.44 -16.25 2.65
CA ASP A 350 -21.96 -17.20 3.65
C ASP A 350 -21.62 -16.72 5.07
N ILE A 351 -22.62 -16.61 5.95
CA ILE A 351 -22.48 -16.18 7.34
C ILE A 351 -23.15 -17.23 8.24
N TYR A 352 -22.36 -18.08 8.92
CA TYR A 352 -22.90 -19.23 9.65
C TYR A 352 -22.08 -19.70 10.87
N ASP A 353 -22.71 -20.43 11.80
CA ASP A 353 -22.09 -20.90 13.06
C ASP A 353 -21.47 -19.77 13.93
N ASN A 354 -21.75 -18.48 13.68
CA ASN A 354 -21.18 -17.37 14.45
C ASN A 354 -22.01 -17.03 15.69
N VAL A 355 -21.37 -16.38 16.67
CA VAL A 355 -22.03 -15.77 17.83
C VAL A 355 -21.93 -14.25 17.76
N PHE A 356 -23.08 -13.57 17.69
CA PHE A 356 -23.19 -12.11 17.77
C PHE A 356 -23.82 -11.74 19.11
N GLU A 357 -23.05 -11.16 20.04
CA GLU A 357 -23.56 -10.83 21.39
C GLU A 357 -23.26 -9.39 21.84
N ASN A 358 -24.26 -8.73 22.45
CA ASN A 358 -24.11 -7.42 23.11
C ASN A 358 -23.59 -6.28 22.21
N ASN A 359 -23.82 -6.31 20.89
CA ASN A 359 -23.42 -5.23 19.98
C ASN A 359 -24.57 -4.18 19.89
N GLY A 360 -24.31 -2.95 20.33
CA GLY A 360 -25.32 -1.95 20.65
C GLY A 360 -26.25 -1.49 19.51
N THR A 361 -25.78 -1.50 18.26
CA THR A 361 -26.56 -1.13 17.07
C THR A 361 -27.18 -2.35 16.37
N ALA A 362 -26.38 -3.37 16.03
CA ALA A 362 -26.89 -4.60 15.44
C ALA A 362 -25.89 -5.76 15.48
N GLY A 363 -26.40 -6.99 15.33
CA GLY A 363 -25.55 -8.18 15.11
C GLY A 363 -25.00 -8.22 13.68
N ILE A 364 -25.87 -8.07 12.68
CA ILE A 364 -25.50 -7.93 11.27
C ILE A 364 -26.18 -6.68 10.68
N ILE A 365 -25.45 -5.90 9.89
CA ILE A 365 -25.95 -4.78 9.09
C ILE A 365 -25.70 -5.08 7.61
N LEU A 366 -26.79 -5.20 6.85
CA LEU A 366 -26.74 -5.35 5.39
C LEU A 366 -26.99 -3.99 4.73
N THR A 367 -26.03 -3.48 3.97
CA THR A 367 -26.13 -2.15 3.35
C THR A 367 -25.58 -2.08 1.92
N SER A 368 -25.86 -0.94 1.26
CA SER A 368 -25.51 -0.55 -0.09
C SER A 368 -24.99 0.90 -0.12
N TYR A 369 -24.41 1.35 -1.25
CA TYR A 369 -24.06 2.77 -1.41
C TYR A 369 -25.28 3.70 -1.54
N ASP A 370 -26.47 3.20 -1.91
CA ASP A 370 -27.72 4.00 -1.95
C ASP A 370 -28.03 4.67 -0.60
N LEU A 371 -27.56 4.09 0.52
CA LEU A 371 -27.64 4.68 1.85
C LEU A 371 -26.56 5.74 2.12
N LEU A 372 -25.34 5.51 1.64
CA LEU A 372 -24.13 6.29 1.96
C LEU A 372 -23.86 7.45 0.99
N GLY A 373 -24.57 7.51 -0.14
CA GLY A 373 -24.42 8.54 -1.18
C GLY A 373 -23.91 7.97 -2.50
N GLU A 374 -24.15 8.71 -3.59
CA GLU A 374 -23.87 8.20 -4.94
C GLU A 374 -22.38 7.90 -5.18
N ASN A 375 -22.13 6.76 -5.83
CA ASN A 375 -20.80 6.26 -6.12
C ASN A 375 -20.49 6.41 -7.62
N GLY A 376 -19.59 7.35 -7.93
CA GLY A 376 -19.20 7.72 -9.29
C GLY A 376 -18.42 6.64 -10.06
N ASP A 377 -17.91 5.61 -9.39
CA ASP A 377 -17.33 4.44 -10.08
C ASP A 377 -18.47 3.53 -10.56
N ARG A 378 -18.68 3.48 -11.88
CA ARG A 378 -19.76 2.73 -12.52
C ARG A 378 -19.35 1.30 -12.91
N ARG A 379 -18.13 0.86 -12.57
CA ARG A 379 -17.59 -0.51 -12.81
C ARG A 379 -17.94 -1.51 -11.71
N MET A 380 -18.05 -1.02 -10.47
CA MET A 380 -18.38 -1.81 -9.27
C MET A 380 -19.84 -2.28 -9.27
N ASP A 381 -20.22 -3.23 -8.41
CA ASP A 381 -21.61 -3.28 -7.95
C ASP A 381 -21.79 -2.34 -6.74
N VAL A 382 -23.01 -2.06 -6.31
CA VAL A 382 -23.25 -1.15 -5.16
C VAL A 382 -24.20 -1.72 -4.10
N TYR A 383 -24.69 -2.95 -4.33
CA TYR A 383 -25.57 -3.68 -3.42
C TYR A 383 -24.81 -4.88 -2.84
N SER A 384 -25.18 -5.32 -1.63
CA SER A 384 -24.76 -6.62 -1.11
C SER A 384 -25.78 -7.66 -1.55
N GLU A 385 -25.39 -8.67 -2.35
CA GLU A 385 -26.31 -9.69 -2.88
C GLU A 385 -25.81 -11.12 -2.66
N ALA A 386 -26.72 -12.10 -2.77
CA ALA A 386 -26.46 -13.50 -2.47
C ALA A 386 -25.87 -13.73 -1.07
N VAL A 387 -26.31 -12.94 -0.08
CA VAL A 387 -25.91 -13.09 1.32
C VAL A 387 -26.74 -14.19 1.99
N ASN A 388 -26.09 -15.18 2.58
CA ASN A 388 -26.70 -16.40 3.09
C ASN A 388 -26.42 -16.54 4.60
N ILE A 389 -27.46 -16.42 5.43
CA ILE A 389 -27.35 -16.32 6.89
C ILE A 389 -28.06 -17.51 7.53
N PHE A 390 -27.32 -18.44 8.17
CA PHE A 390 -27.85 -19.70 8.72
C PHE A 390 -27.08 -20.17 9.97
N ASP A 391 -27.75 -20.89 10.88
CA ASP A 391 -27.17 -21.50 12.11
C ASP A 391 -26.42 -20.55 13.09
N ASN A 392 -26.49 -19.22 12.91
CA ASN A 392 -25.86 -18.26 13.83
C ASN A 392 -26.66 -18.12 15.15
N THR A 393 -26.00 -17.70 16.23
CA THR A 393 -26.64 -17.33 17.50
C THR A 393 -26.52 -15.82 17.76
N PHE A 394 -27.64 -15.19 18.11
CA PHE A 394 -27.74 -13.76 18.38
C PHE A 394 -28.26 -13.48 19.79
N ILE A 395 -27.57 -12.62 20.55
CA ILE A 395 -27.89 -12.30 21.95
C ILE A 395 -27.77 -10.78 22.16
N ASN A 396 -28.79 -10.12 22.71
CA ASN A 396 -28.74 -8.71 23.17
C ASN A 396 -28.11 -7.70 22.19
N ASN A 397 -28.36 -7.82 20.88
CA ASN A 397 -27.87 -6.85 19.89
C ASN A 397 -28.92 -5.77 19.60
N GLY A 398 -28.51 -4.52 19.37
CA GLY A 398 -29.43 -3.42 19.06
C GLY A 398 -30.06 -2.71 20.28
N ASN A 399 -29.70 -3.09 21.51
CA ASN A 399 -30.32 -2.54 22.72
C ASN A 399 -29.57 -1.34 23.35
N ASP A 400 -28.50 -0.86 22.71
CA ASP A 400 -27.71 0.33 23.10
C ASP A 400 -27.32 1.12 21.84
N LEU A 401 -28.33 1.75 21.22
CA LEU A 401 -28.12 2.60 20.05
C LEU A 401 -27.35 3.87 20.45
N PRO A 402 -26.18 4.15 19.84
CA PRO A 402 -25.48 5.41 20.07
C PRO A 402 -26.30 6.62 19.61
N GLN A 403 -25.99 7.76 20.23
CA GLN A 403 -26.39 9.06 19.71
C GLN A 403 -25.45 9.48 18.55
N PRO A 404 -25.86 10.42 17.69
CA PRO A 404 -24.97 10.97 16.66
C PRO A 404 -23.75 11.66 17.28
N ASP A 405 -22.57 11.50 16.69
CA ASP A 405 -21.39 12.25 17.09
C ASP A 405 -21.46 13.66 16.51
N PHE A 406 -22.04 14.58 17.29
CA PHE A 406 -22.19 15.97 16.90
C PHE A 406 -20.83 16.69 16.72
N ALA A 407 -19.77 16.28 17.43
CA ALA A 407 -18.44 16.85 17.23
C ALA A 407 -17.89 16.46 15.84
N SER A 408 -17.99 15.18 15.47
CA SER A 408 -17.59 14.67 14.16
C SER A 408 -18.43 15.26 13.01
N ILE A 409 -19.76 15.35 13.17
CA ILE A 409 -20.65 15.99 12.19
C ILE A 409 -20.28 17.47 11.97
N ILE A 410 -20.04 18.24 13.05
CA ILE A 410 -19.67 19.66 12.96
C ILE A 410 -18.28 19.82 12.35
N ALA A 411 -17.29 19.04 12.81
CA ALA A 411 -15.91 19.10 12.32
C ALA A 411 -15.78 18.74 10.82
N THR A 412 -16.70 17.91 10.30
CA THR A 412 -16.75 17.52 8.88
C THR A 412 -17.80 18.25 8.07
N GLN A 413 -18.41 19.32 8.60
CA GLN A 413 -19.42 20.14 7.92
C GLN A 413 -20.57 19.30 7.33
N GLY A 414 -21.02 18.27 8.06
CA GLY A 414 -22.09 17.36 7.65
C GLY A 414 -21.62 16.04 7.01
N ALA A 415 -20.36 15.89 6.58
CA ALA A 415 -19.94 14.69 5.85
C ALA A 415 -20.01 13.37 6.68
N GLN A 416 -19.98 13.44 8.02
CA GLN A 416 -20.24 12.31 8.91
C GLN A 416 -21.70 12.23 9.42
N ILE A 417 -22.68 12.74 8.68
CA ILE A 417 -24.13 12.58 8.99
C ILE A 417 -24.56 11.11 9.09
N SER A 418 -23.80 10.22 8.46
CA SER A 418 -23.79 8.76 8.64
C SER A 418 -23.80 8.29 10.10
N SER A 419 -23.17 9.02 11.03
CA SER A 419 -23.19 8.71 12.46
C SER A 419 -24.59 8.80 13.09
N ALA A 420 -25.55 9.43 12.41
CA ALA A 420 -26.97 9.40 12.79
C ALA A 420 -27.73 8.15 12.28
N PHE A 421 -27.09 7.21 11.58
CA PHE A 421 -27.71 5.95 11.14
C PHE A 421 -28.40 5.18 12.29
N PRO A 422 -27.80 5.00 13.48
CA PRO A 422 -28.46 4.28 14.59
C PRO A 422 -29.69 5.03 15.13
N LEU A 423 -29.64 6.37 15.13
CA LEU A 423 -30.80 7.21 15.46
C LEU A 423 -31.93 7.01 14.43
N VAL A 424 -31.61 6.96 13.13
CA VAL A 424 -32.60 6.68 12.06
C VAL A 424 -33.23 5.30 12.26
N VAL A 425 -32.42 4.25 12.45
CA VAL A 425 -32.91 2.88 12.71
C VAL A 425 -33.81 2.85 13.95
N GLY A 426 -33.39 3.44 15.06
CA GLY A 426 -34.17 3.50 16.30
C GLY A 426 -35.50 4.24 16.16
N LEU A 427 -35.52 5.37 15.45
CA LEU A 427 -36.75 6.12 15.18
C LEU A 427 -37.71 5.35 14.27
N LYS A 428 -37.22 4.78 13.17
CA LYS A 428 -38.06 3.98 12.26
C LYS A 428 -38.58 2.70 12.91
N ASN A 429 -37.79 2.07 13.77
CA ASN A 429 -38.21 0.91 14.57
C ASN A 429 -39.27 1.29 15.63
N ALA A 430 -39.16 2.48 16.24
CA ALA A 430 -40.20 3.00 17.12
C ALA A 430 -41.52 3.24 16.37
N LEU A 431 -41.46 3.80 15.15
CA LEU A 431 -42.62 4.05 14.29
C LEU A 431 -43.26 2.75 13.75
N GLY A 432 -42.47 1.71 13.47
CA GLY A 432 -42.95 0.37 13.12
C GLY A 432 -43.54 -0.41 14.30
N GLY A 433 -43.37 0.06 15.54
CA GLY A 433 -43.88 -0.57 16.76
C GLY A 433 -42.90 -1.49 17.51
N GLY A 434 -41.64 -1.60 17.06
CA GLY A 434 -40.57 -2.32 17.76
C GLY A 434 -39.94 -1.55 18.92
N GLY A 435 -40.27 -0.26 19.06
CA GLY A 435 -39.67 0.66 20.03
C GLY A 435 -38.32 1.22 19.57
N TYR A 436 -37.76 2.16 20.34
CA TYR A 436 -36.45 2.76 20.03
C TYR A 436 -35.33 1.76 20.36
N ARG A 437 -34.91 1.00 19.34
CA ARG A 437 -33.85 -0.01 19.39
C ARG A 437 -33.43 -0.41 17.97
N GLY A 438 -32.24 -1.01 17.83
CA GLY A 438 -31.82 -1.74 16.64
C GLY A 438 -32.42 -3.15 16.59
N ALA A 439 -31.70 -4.09 15.97
CA ALA A 439 -32.13 -5.49 15.81
C ALA A 439 -30.92 -6.44 15.77
N HIS A 440 -31.16 -7.74 15.85
CA HIS A 440 -30.13 -8.75 15.56
C HIS A 440 -29.64 -8.67 14.10
N ILE A 441 -30.54 -8.48 13.14
CA ILE A 441 -30.22 -8.20 11.73
C ILE A 441 -30.93 -6.93 11.28
N VAL A 442 -30.19 -5.98 10.69
CA VAL A 442 -30.71 -4.74 10.09
C VAL A 442 -30.43 -4.72 8.59
N TRP A 443 -31.39 -4.32 7.77
CA TRP A 443 -31.23 -4.15 6.31
C TRP A 443 -31.77 -2.79 5.85
N ASP A 444 -31.06 -2.16 4.91
CA ASP A 444 -31.45 -0.89 4.29
C ASP A 444 -32.67 -0.98 3.35
N GLY A 445 -33.00 -2.16 2.81
CA GLY A 445 -34.12 -2.31 1.89
C GLY A 445 -33.89 -1.69 0.50
N TYR A 446 -32.66 -1.37 0.12
CA TYR A 446 -32.31 -0.91 -1.23
C TYR A 446 -32.07 -2.11 -2.17
N THR A 447 -32.34 -1.89 -3.46
CA THR A 447 -32.45 -2.95 -4.49
C THR A 447 -32.27 -2.36 -5.89
N ASP A 448 -31.42 -2.90 -6.76
CA ASP A 448 -31.37 -2.46 -8.16
C ASP A 448 -32.50 -3.04 -9.04
N THR A 449 -32.82 -2.25 -10.07
CA THR A 449 -33.70 -2.62 -11.18
C THR A 449 -32.90 -2.77 -12.47
N LEU A 450 -33.39 -3.59 -13.41
CA LEU A 450 -32.67 -3.92 -14.64
C LEU A 450 -32.40 -2.69 -15.51
N ASN A 451 -31.12 -2.35 -15.72
CA ASN A 451 -30.71 -1.37 -16.71
C ASN A 451 -30.62 -2.01 -18.10
N SER A 452 -31.76 -2.08 -18.80
CA SER A 452 -31.88 -2.74 -20.11
C SER A 452 -31.11 -2.05 -21.25
N SER A 453 -30.82 -0.75 -21.13
CA SER A 453 -30.05 0.03 -22.11
C SER A 453 -28.53 0.01 -21.85
N CYS A 454 -28.05 -0.46 -20.71
CA CYS A 454 -26.61 -0.51 -20.42
C CYS A 454 -25.92 -1.68 -21.16
N ASP A 455 -25.05 -1.38 -22.11
CA ASP A 455 -24.26 -2.40 -22.83
C ASP A 455 -23.09 -2.94 -21.98
N LEU A 456 -22.55 -4.09 -22.38
CA LEU A 456 -21.39 -4.68 -21.71
C LEU A 456 -20.19 -3.70 -21.82
N PRO A 457 -19.56 -3.30 -20.70
CA PRO A 457 -18.52 -2.28 -20.71
C PRO A 457 -17.25 -2.77 -21.44
N LYS A 458 -16.35 -1.82 -21.74
CA LYS A 458 -15.21 -2.04 -22.63
C LYS A 458 -13.86 -1.80 -21.96
N ASP A 459 -12.82 -2.47 -22.47
CA ASP A 459 -11.43 -2.22 -22.13
C ASP A 459 -10.91 -0.92 -22.79
N ARG A 460 -9.66 -0.55 -22.51
CA ARG A 460 -9.00 0.62 -23.13
C ARG A 460 -8.80 0.49 -24.66
N ASN A 461 -8.93 -0.72 -25.22
CA ASN A 461 -8.80 -0.99 -26.65
C ASN A 461 -10.16 -0.94 -27.39
N GLY A 462 -11.28 -0.79 -26.65
CA GLY A 462 -12.63 -0.79 -27.20
C GLY A 462 -13.27 -2.18 -27.37
N ASN A 463 -12.60 -3.25 -26.91
CA ASN A 463 -13.15 -4.60 -26.82
C ASN A 463 -14.12 -4.69 -25.63
N PRO A 464 -15.15 -5.55 -25.65
CA PRO A 464 -15.91 -5.86 -24.44
C PRO A 464 -14.99 -6.49 -23.39
N VAL A 465 -15.19 -6.14 -22.10
CA VAL A 465 -14.42 -6.77 -21.01
C VAL A 465 -14.80 -8.23 -20.81
N GLU A 466 -13.90 -9.00 -20.20
CA GLU A 466 -14.18 -10.37 -19.77
C GLU A 466 -15.27 -10.39 -18.67
N VAL A 467 -15.98 -11.51 -18.58
CA VAL A 467 -17.06 -11.74 -17.60
C VAL A 467 -16.82 -13.03 -16.84
N ASP A 468 -17.32 -13.09 -15.61
CA ASP A 468 -17.29 -14.31 -14.79
C ASP A 468 -18.31 -15.38 -15.26
N ALA A 469 -18.40 -16.48 -14.51
CA ALA A 469 -19.31 -17.58 -14.82
C ALA A 469 -20.81 -17.24 -14.75
N ASP A 470 -21.19 -16.16 -14.06
CA ASP A 470 -22.57 -15.66 -13.96
C ASP A 470 -22.88 -14.57 -15.01
N GLY A 471 -21.82 -13.98 -15.60
CA GLY A 471 -21.88 -12.87 -16.54
C GLY A 471 -21.54 -11.50 -15.94
N LYS A 472 -21.04 -11.44 -14.68
CA LYS A 472 -20.59 -10.19 -14.04
C LYS A 472 -19.30 -9.70 -14.73
N PRO A 473 -19.21 -8.44 -15.17
CA PRO A 473 -17.98 -7.88 -15.73
C PRO A 473 -16.79 -7.94 -14.77
N ILE A 474 -15.65 -8.46 -15.24
CA ILE A 474 -14.40 -8.48 -14.47
C ILE A 474 -13.69 -7.14 -14.67
N GLN A 475 -13.77 -6.26 -13.67
CA GLN A 475 -13.31 -4.87 -13.78
C GLN A 475 -12.47 -4.38 -12.59
N GLY A 476 -11.88 -3.20 -12.80
CA GLY A 476 -11.05 -2.41 -11.89
C GLY A 476 -10.59 -1.15 -12.62
N ASN A 477 -9.77 -0.31 -11.98
CA ASN A 477 -9.32 1.00 -12.47
C ASN A 477 -8.37 0.96 -13.70
N GLN A 478 -7.93 -0.23 -14.10
CA GLN A 478 -7.36 -0.52 -15.42
C GLN A 478 -8.37 -0.28 -16.55
N ASN A 479 -9.67 -0.44 -16.32
CA ASN A 479 -10.71 -0.21 -17.31
C ASN A 479 -11.28 1.24 -17.21
N PRO A 480 -11.68 1.85 -18.35
CA PRO A 480 -12.44 3.09 -18.35
C PRO A 480 -13.69 3.01 -17.47
N ASN A 481 -14.11 4.14 -16.89
CA ASN A 481 -15.37 4.22 -16.16
C ASN A 481 -16.52 4.21 -17.20
N PRO A 482 -17.43 3.21 -17.21
CA PRO A 482 -18.48 3.14 -18.22
C PRO A 482 -19.54 4.24 -18.00
N SER A 483 -20.33 4.51 -19.04
CA SER A 483 -21.45 5.47 -18.97
C SER A 483 -22.62 5.00 -18.11
N CYS A 484 -22.63 3.74 -17.68
CA CYS A 484 -23.70 3.12 -16.90
C CYS A 484 -23.17 1.90 -16.11
N ARG A 485 -23.81 1.59 -14.98
CA ARG A 485 -23.53 0.38 -14.20
C ARG A 485 -24.23 -0.82 -14.84
N TYR A 486 -23.46 -1.84 -15.25
CA TYR A 486 -23.99 -3.02 -15.94
C TYR A 486 -24.49 -4.06 -14.94
N ASN A 487 -25.81 -4.28 -14.87
CA ASN A 487 -26.43 -5.27 -13.98
C ASN A 487 -27.24 -6.36 -14.69
N LYS A 488 -27.22 -6.42 -16.03
CA LYS A 488 -27.99 -7.39 -16.84
C LYS A 488 -27.76 -8.85 -16.43
N TYR A 489 -26.58 -9.16 -15.89
CA TYR A 489 -26.22 -10.49 -15.41
C TYR A 489 -27.09 -11.01 -14.25
N LYS A 490 -27.71 -10.13 -13.46
CA LYS A 490 -28.62 -10.48 -12.35
C LYS A 490 -30.03 -10.89 -12.80
N PHE A 491 -30.37 -10.68 -14.07
CA PHE A 491 -31.73 -10.82 -14.62
C PHE A 491 -31.81 -11.88 -15.73
N ASP A 492 -33.00 -12.45 -15.94
CA ASP A 492 -33.30 -13.39 -17.01
C ASP A 492 -33.68 -12.68 -18.32
N THR A 493 -33.97 -13.46 -19.37
CA THR A 493 -34.38 -12.92 -20.69
C THR A 493 -35.73 -12.22 -20.69
N ASN A 494 -36.52 -12.34 -19.62
CA ASN A 494 -37.81 -11.67 -19.40
C ASN A 494 -37.68 -10.43 -18.49
N GLY A 495 -36.44 -10.07 -18.11
CA GLY A 495 -36.13 -8.99 -17.18
C GLY A 495 -36.51 -9.26 -15.72
N GLN A 496 -36.75 -10.53 -15.34
CA GLN A 496 -37.00 -10.94 -13.96
C GLN A 496 -35.68 -11.26 -13.25
N ARG A 497 -35.57 -10.92 -11.97
CA ARG A 497 -34.36 -11.19 -11.16
C ARG A 497 -34.17 -12.70 -10.98
N LYS A 498 -32.94 -13.18 -11.16
CA LYS A 498 -32.55 -14.59 -11.01
C LYS A 498 -32.56 -15.01 -9.52
N VAL A 499 -33.72 -15.29 -8.94
CA VAL A 499 -33.84 -15.72 -7.53
C VAL A 499 -33.69 -17.25 -7.36
N PRO A 500 -33.11 -17.75 -6.25
CA PRO A 500 -32.46 -17.00 -5.16
C PRO A 500 -31.05 -16.49 -5.50
N ALA A 501 -30.43 -16.95 -6.60
CA ALA A 501 -29.01 -16.75 -6.92
C ALA A 501 -28.51 -15.30 -6.89
N TRP A 502 -29.36 -14.33 -7.23
CA TRP A 502 -29.13 -12.88 -7.17
C TRP A 502 -30.24 -12.20 -6.35
N TRP A 503 -30.68 -12.83 -5.26
CA TRP A 503 -31.51 -12.23 -4.22
C TRP A 503 -30.63 -11.61 -3.12
N PHE A 504 -31.09 -10.51 -2.51
CA PHE A 504 -30.28 -9.69 -1.59
C PHE A 504 -29.74 -10.49 -0.40
N SER A 505 -30.64 -11.12 0.36
CA SER A 505 -30.26 -12.05 1.42
C SER A 505 -31.29 -13.13 1.69
N CYS A 506 -30.79 -14.34 1.96
CA CYS A 506 -31.53 -15.47 2.51
C CYS A 506 -31.20 -15.58 4.01
N ILE A 507 -32.23 -15.53 4.86
CA ILE A 507 -32.10 -15.62 6.31
C ILE A 507 -32.86 -16.87 6.74
N ASN A 508 -32.13 -17.96 6.97
CA ASN A 508 -32.72 -19.27 7.22
C ASN A 508 -33.35 -19.35 8.63
N PRO A 509 -34.52 -20.00 8.80
CA PRO A 509 -35.17 -20.14 10.11
C PRO A 509 -34.39 -20.96 11.16
N ASN A 510 -33.23 -21.55 10.84
CA ASN A 510 -32.34 -22.22 11.80
C ASN A 510 -31.48 -21.25 12.65
N ASN A 511 -31.41 -19.96 12.32
CA ASN A 511 -30.72 -18.97 13.16
C ASN A 511 -31.40 -18.86 14.55
N ASN A 512 -30.58 -18.89 15.60
CA ASN A 512 -31.02 -18.82 17.00
C ASN A 512 -31.04 -17.37 17.49
N PHE A 513 -32.21 -16.74 17.41
CA PHE A 513 -32.44 -15.35 17.85
C PHE A 513 -32.87 -15.28 19.33
N GLY A 514 -32.17 -14.48 20.13
CA GLY A 514 -32.57 -14.10 21.48
C GLY A 514 -33.90 -13.34 21.48
N SER A 515 -34.73 -13.57 22.51
CA SER A 515 -36.01 -12.88 22.68
C SER A 515 -35.89 -11.49 23.33
N ASP A 516 -34.67 -10.96 23.41
CA ASP A 516 -34.29 -9.68 24.04
C ASP A 516 -34.24 -8.51 23.03
N SER A 517 -34.17 -8.83 21.73
CA SER A 517 -34.14 -7.86 20.63
C SER A 517 -35.14 -8.21 19.51
N LEU A 518 -35.28 -7.32 18.53
CA LEU A 518 -35.94 -7.65 17.27
C LEU A 518 -35.05 -8.60 16.48
N ALA A 519 -35.58 -9.69 15.94
CA ALA A 519 -34.79 -10.62 15.10
C ALA A 519 -34.34 -9.96 13.79
N PHE A 520 -35.20 -9.15 13.18
CA PHE A 520 -34.98 -8.51 11.88
C PHE A 520 -35.59 -7.10 11.82
N SER A 521 -34.98 -6.21 11.04
CA SER A 521 -35.41 -4.83 10.85
C SER A 521 -35.01 -4.32 9.45
N ASN A 522 -35.95 -4.30 8.51
CA ASN A 522 -35.81 -3.54 7.26
C ASN A 522 -36.27 -2.10 7.52
N PHE A 523 -35.34 -1.15 7.57
CA PHE A 523 -35.64 0.26 7.87
C PHE A 523 -35.85 1.12 6.61
N HIS A 524 -35.83 0.52 5.41
CA HIS A 524 -36.10 1.19 4.13
C HIS A 524 -35.20 2.42 3.84
N GLY A 525 -34.00 2.47 4.40
CA GLY A 525 -33.03 3.52 4.14
C GLY A 525 -33.52 4.91 4.58
N THR A 526 -33.26 5.91 3.74
CA THR A 526 -33.76 7.29 3.91
C THR A 526 -35.25 7.45 3.60
N ARG A 527 -35.87 6.50 2.87
CA ARG A 527 -37.21 6.67 2.28
C ARG A 527 -38.25 7.06 3.34
N GLY A 528 -39.10 8.04 3.03
CA GLY A 528 -40.12 8.57 3.94
C GLY A 528 -39.64 9.65 4.92
N LEU A 529 -38.32 9.85 5.05
CA LEU A 529 -37.76 11.02 5.72
C LEU A 529 -37.63 12.22 4.78
N ASP A 530 -37.96 12.07 3.49
CA ASP A 530 -37.81 13.05 2.42
C ASP A 530 -38.38 14.44 2.78
N ALA A 531 -39.57 14.48 3.40
CA ALA A 531 -40.24 15.72 3.81
C ALA A 531 -39.55 16.48 4.96
N VAL A 532 -38.55 15.86 5.60
CA VAL A 532 -37.77 16.42 6.71
C VAL A 532 -36.31 16.64 6.30
N ILE A 533 -35.77 15.77 5.45
CA ILE A 533 -34.38 15.80 4.98
C ILE A 533 -34.20 16.76 3.79
N ASN A 534 -35.11 16.74 2.81
CA ASN A 534 -34.91 17.39 1.50
C ASN A 534 -35.59 18.78 1.37
N LEU A 535 -35.81 19.48 2.49
CA LEU A 535 -36.38 20.83 2.49
C LEU A 535 -35.40 21.84 1.90
N ASN A 536 -35.57 22.17 0.62
CA ASN A 536 -34.79 23.20 -0.05
C ASN A 536 -35.15 24.59 0.50
N THR A 537 -34.28 25.15 1.35
CA THR A 537 -34.49 26.46 1.98
C THR A 537 -34.10 27.65 1.10
N SER A 538 -33.36 27.42 0.00
CA SER A 538 -32.92 28.46 -0.93
C SER A 538 -33.88 28.63 -2.12
N ASP A 539 -34.59 27.59 -2.54
CA ASP A 539 -35.74 27.66 -3.45
C ASP A 539 -36.98 26.92 -2.89
N PRO A 540 -37.91 27.64 -2.25
CA PRO A 540 -39.17 27.08 -1.77
C PRO A 540 -40.09 26.51 -2.86
N THR A 541 -39.87 26.82 -4.14
CA THR A 541 -40.71 26.33 -5.24
C THR A 541 -40.30 24.95 -5.75
N ALA A 542 -39.03 24.57 -5.58
CA ALA A 542 -38.57 23.19 -5.80
C ALA A 542 -39.32 22.18 -4.91
N ASN A 543 -39.62 22.57 -3.67
CA ASN A 543 -40.42 21.79 -2.70
C ASN A 543 -41.92 21.62 -3.10
N LEU A 544 -42.33 22.18 -4.24
CA LEU A 544 -43.68 22.07 -4.80
C LEU A 544 -43.68 21.36 -6.17
N SER A 545 -42.55 20.78 -6.60
CA SER A 545 -42.50 20.00 -7.85
C SER A 545 -43.36 18.74 -7.75
N LEU A 546 -43.90 18.29 -8.89
CA LEU A 546 -44.77 17.11 -8.91
C LEU A 546 -44.01 15.84 -8.48
N GLU A 547 -42.73 15.76 -8.82
CA GLU A 547 -41.82 14.64 -8.50
C GLU A 547 -41.47 14.62 -7.01
N TYR A 548 -41.22 15.78 -6.39
CA TYR A 548 -40.97 15.91 -4.95
C TYR A 548 -42.22 15.59 -4.11
N ILE A 549 -43.39 16.03 -4.58
CA ILE A 549 -44.67 15.67 -3.94
C ILE A 549 -44.93 14.16 -4.09
N GLN A 550 -44.54 13.55 -5.21
CA GLN A 550 -44.64 12.09 -5.42
C GLN A 550 -43.64 11.29 -4.58
N SER A 551 -42.39 11.74 -4.42
CA SER A 551 -41.41 11.07 -3.55
C SER A 551 -41.85 11.10 -2.09
N ILE A 552 -42.36 12.24 -1.59
CA ILE A 552 -42.97 12.31 -0.25
C ILE A 552 -44.19 11.38 -0.13
N ALA A 553 -45.11 11.42 -1.09
CA ALA A 553 -46.34 10.62 -1.04
C ALA A 553 -46.08 9.10 -1.12
N THR A 554 -45.03 8.67 -1.82
CA THR A 554 -44.62 7.25 -1.91
C THR A 554 -43.65 6.84 -0.81
N GLY A 555 -42.90 7.79 -0.24
CA GLY A 555 -41.97 7.58 0.85
C GLY A 555 -42.64 7.45 2.22
N ILE A 556 -43.68 8.22 2.52
CA ILE A 556 -44.36 8.19 3.84
C ILE A 556 -44.77 6.76 4.30
N PRO A 557 -45.31 5.87 3.44
CA PRO A 557 -45.56 4.46 3.81
C PRO A 557 -44.32 3.64 4.17
N LEU A 558 -43.12 4.08 3.76
CA LEU A 558 -41.81 3.44 4.01
C LEU A 558 -41.01 4.15 5.12
N LEU A 559 -41.62 5.12 5.82
CA LEU A 559 -41.07 5.74 7.01
C LEU A 559 -40.95 4.76 8.21
N PRO A 560 -41.96 3.94 8.57
CA PRO A 560 -41.80 2.92 9.60
C PRO A 560 -41.00 1.71 9.07
N SER A 561 -40.25 1.04 9.95
CA SER A 561 -39.56 -0.22 9.62
C SER A 561 -40.50 -1.42 9.51
N GLU A 562 -40.12 -2.40 8.69
CA GLU A 562 -40.71 -3.74 8.66
C GLU A 562 -39.86 -4.77 9.43
N PHE A 563 -40.52 -5.67 10.17
CA PHE A 563 -39.87 -6.73 10.95
C PHE A 563 -40.12 -8.15 10.41
N ASP A 564 -40.76 -8.27 9.25
CA ASP A 564 -41.13 -9.55 8.65
C ASP A 564 -39.93 -10.23 7.94
N VAL A 565 -39.22 -11.07 8.70
CA VAL A 565 -38.09 -11.87 8.20
C VAL A 565 -38.51 -12.94 7.20
N SER A 566 -39.80 -13.33 7.12
CA SER A 566 -40.25 -14.42 6.22
C SER A 566 -40.06 -14.07 4.74
N LYS A 567 -39.94 -12.78 4.41
CA LYS A 567 -39.54 -12.30 3.07
C LYS A 567 -38.15 -12.78 2.64
N HIS A 568 -37.31 -13.20 3.59
CA HIS A 568 -35.95 -13.69 3.38
C HIS A 568 -35.81 -15.22 3.60
N ASP A 569 -36.90 -15.94 3.90
CA ASP A 569 -36.91 -17.41 3.88
C ASP A 569 -36.95 -17.88 2.41
N CYS A 570 -35.77 -18.08 1.82
CA CYS A 570 -35.63 -18.41 0.40
C CYS A 570 -36.18 -19.80 0.07
N MET A 571 -35.98 -20.79 0.94
CA MET A 571 -36.61 -22.11 0.82
C MET A 571 -38.14 -22.02 0.75
N ALA A 572 -38.79 -21.31 1.68
CA ALA A 572 -40.25 -21.18 1.68
C ALA A 572 -40.78 -20.30 0.54
N ARG A 573 -40.03 -19.27 0.13
CA ARG A 573 -40.47 -18.27 -0.86
C ARG A 573 -40.19 -18.65 -2.31
N PHE A 574 -39.07 -19.33 -2.57
CA PHE A 574 -38.57 -19.66 -3.92
C PHE A 574 -38.46 -21.17 -4.17
N GLY A 575 -38.60 -22.02 -3.13
CA GLY A 575 -38.43 -23.48 -3.24
C GLY A 575 -36.98 -23.94 -3.26
N ALA A 576 -36.03 -23.03 -3.01
CA ALA A 576 -34.60 -23.31 -2.92
C ALA A 576 -33.90 -22.19 -2.11
N ASP A 577 -32.88 -22.57 -1.33
CA ASP A 577 -31.94 -21.65 -0.69
C ASP A 577 -30.73 -21.40 -1.60
N LEU A 578 -29.85 -20.47 -1.19
CA LEU A 578 -28.53 -20.29 -1.78
C LEU A 578 -27.64 -21.53 -1.53
N PRO A 579 -26.85 -21.97 -2.53
CA PRO A 579 -25.88 -23.04 -2.32
C PRO A 579 -24.70 -22.52 -1.47
N ARG A 580 -24.35 -23.27 -0.42
CA ARG A 580 -23.15 -23.00 0.40
C ARG A 580 -21.91 -22.89 -0.49
N LEU A 581 -21.10 -21.86 -0.24
CA LEU A 581 -19.89 -21.54 -0.97
C LEU A 581 -18.84 -22.64 -0.78
N PRO A 582 -18.08 -23.00 -1.83
CA PRO A 582 -17.07 -24.04 -1.76
C PRO A 582 -15.91 -23.64 -0.85
N ASP A 583 -15.12 -24.63 -0.43
CA ASP A 583 -13.79 -24.34 0.11
C ASP A 583 -12.81 -23.98 -1.01
N PHE A 584 -11.85 -23.14 -0.66
CA PHE A 584 -10.75 -22.72 -1.51
C PHE A 584 -9.45 -22.98 -0.74
N GLU A 585 -8.41 -23.46 -1.39
CA GLU A 585 -7.12 -23.70 -0.74
C GLU A 585 -6.01 -22.94 -1.44
N PHE A 586 -4.93 -22.69 -0.71
CA PHE A 586 -3.73 -22.09 -1.31
C PHE A 586 -3.08 -23.10 -2.26
N GLU A 587 -2.69 -22.61 -3.43
CA GLU A 587 -1.75 -23.32 -4.31
C GLU A 587 -0.47 -23.65 -3.52
N PRO A 588 0.22 -24.78 -3.77
CA PRO A 588 1.52 -25.04 -3.15
C PRO A 588 2.54 -23.95 -3.47
N PHE A 589 3.31 -23.49 -2.47
CA PHE A 589 4.44 -22.61 -2.72
C PHE A 589 5.56 -23.36 -3.46
N VAL A 590 6.10 -22.74 -4.51
CA VAL A 590 7.22 -23.26 -5.31
C VAL A 590 8.27 -22.15 -5.45
N PRO A 591 9.50 -22.33 -4.94
CA PRO A 591 10.61 -21.37 -5.14
C PRO A 591 10.97 -21.19 -6.62
N SER A 592 11.44 -20.01 -7.02
CA SER A 592 11.69 -19.70 -8.44
C SER A 592 12.88 -20.42 -9.09
N GLY A 593 13.87 -20.89 -8.32
CA GLY A 593 15.06 -21.53 -8.87
C GLY A 593 16.15 -21.87 -7.85
N GLN A 594 17.40 -21.95 -8.33
CA GLN A 594 18.60 -22.08 -7.50
C GLN A 594 19.34 -20.74 -7.40
N PHE A 595 19.50 -20.24 -6.19
CA PHE A 595 20.13 -18.96 -5.90
C PHE A 595 21.64 -19.12 -5.74
N ALA A 596 22.41 -18.18 -6.30
CA ALA A 596 23.85 -18.14 -6.11
C ALA A 596 24.18 -17.78 -4.64
N PRO A 597 25.14 -18.46 -3.99
CA PRO A 597 25.62 -18.05 -2.67
C PRO A 597 26.36 -16.71 -2.73
N GLU A 598 26.38 -16.00 -1.61
CA GLU A 598 27.14 -14.74 -1.47
C GLU A 598 28.64 -14.98 -1.77
N PRO A 599 29.32 -14.13 -2.55
CA PRO A 599 30.76 -14.28 -2.82
C PRO A 599 31.59 -14.27 -1.53
N ALA A 600 32.51 -15.23 -1.40
CA ALA A 600 33.45 -15.29 -0.29
C ALA A 600 34.29 -13.99 -0.19
N ALA A 601 34.69 -13.60 1.03
CA ALA A 601 35.43 -12.36 1.26
C ALA A 601 36.75 -12.31 0.45
N GLU A 602 37.39 -13.46 0.24
CA GLU A 602 38.58 -13.63 -0.58
C GLU A 602 38.30 -13.34 -2.07
N ALA A 603 37.11 -13.69 -2.57
CA ALA A 603 36.70 -13.43 -3.95
C ALA A 603 36.34 -11.94 -4.16
N VAL A 604 35.66 -11.31 -3.19
CA VAL A 604 35.46 -9.86 -3.17
C VAL A 604 36.81 -9.14 -3.19
N LYS A 605 37.72 -9.55 -2.31
CA LYS A 605 39.08 -9.00 -2.22
C LYS A 605 39.86 -9.14 -3.53
N ALA A 606 39.83 -10.32 -4.15
CA ALA A 606 40.55 -10.60 -5.40
C ALA A 606 40.08 -9.75 -6.61
N LEU A 607 38.84 -9.23 -6.58
CA LEU A 607 38.29 -8.37 -7.63
C LEU A 607 38.38 -6.87 -7.29
N CYS A 608 38.32 -6.50 -6.01
CA CYS A 608 38.34 -5.11 -5.55
C CYS A 608 39.75 -4.56 -5.24
N GLU A 609 40.71 -5.38 -4.81
CA GLU A 609 42.08 -4.95 -4.46
C GLU A 609 43.09 -5.18 -5.60
N VAL A 610 42.66 -4.95 -6.86
CA VAL A 610 43.53 -5.07 -8.04
C VAL A 610 44.33 -3.78 -8.31
N PRO A 611 45.53 -3.86 -8.92
CA PRO A 611 46.28 -2.65 -9.34
C PRO A 611 45.52 -1.82 -10.38
N LEU A 612 44.95 -0.70 -9.94
CA LEU A 612 44.15 0.20 -10.79
C LEU A 612 45.01 0.90 -11.85
N LYS A 613 44.40 1.18 -13.01
CA LYS A 613 45.05 1.87 -14.15
C LYS A 613 44.31 3.18 -14.43
N ALA A 614 45.04 4.29 -14.49
CA ALA A 614 44.45 5.60 -14.80
C ALA A 614 43.66 5.56 -16.12
N GLY A 615 42.42 6.05 -16.11
CA GLY A 615 41.55 6.06 -17.28
C GLY A 615 40.80 4.75 -17.58
N VAL A 616 40.96 3.69 -16.79
CA VAL A 616 40.36 2.35 -17.06
C VAL A 616 39.49 1.88 -15.89
N VAL A 617 38.20 1.62 -16.13
CA VAL A 617 37.27 1.09 -15.13
C VAL A 617 37.64 -0.33 -14.72
N ASN A 618 37.50 -0.68 -13.44
CA ASN A 618 37.62 -2.05 -12.96
C ASN A 618 36.31 -2.82 -13.21
N GLU A 619 36.05 -3.20 -14.46
CA GLU A 619 34.82 -3.91 -14.84
C GLU A 619 34.64 -5.24 -14.10
N ALA A 620 35.75 -5.91 -13.73
CA ALA A 620 35.72 -7.18 -13.01
C ALA A 620 35.06 -7.05 -11.63
N ALA A 621 35.21 -5.90 -10.96
CA ALA A 621 34.58 -5.59 -9.68
C ALA A 621 33.05 -5.44 -9.75
N ALA A 622 32.45 -5.23 -10.93
CA ALA A 622 30.98 -5.12 -11.06
C ALA A 622 30.23 -6.36 -10.51
N GLN A 623 30.89 -7.51 -10.47
CA GLN A 623 30.37 -8.77 -9.95
C GLN A 623 30.27 -8.83 -8.42
N VAL A 624 30.90 -7.91 -7.68
CA VAL A 624 30.99 -7.92 -6.21
C VAL A 624 30.73 -6.54 -5.60
N ASN A 625 30.52 -6.49 -4.29
CA ASN A 625 30.25 -5.27 -3.54
C ASN A 625 31.55 -4.80 -2.88
N CYS A 626 32.28 -3.88 -3.53
CA CYS A 626 33.55 -3.40 -3.00
C CYS A 626 33.34 -2.41 -1.84
N PRO A 627 34.13 -2.51 -0.75
CA PRO A 627 33.97 -1.65 0.43
C PRO A 627 34.31 -0.17 0.19
N ASP A 628 35.14 0.17 -0.80
CA ASP A 628 35.46 1.53 -1.19
C ASP A 628 35.12 1.78 -2.67
N LEU A 629 34.44 2.90 -2.97
CA LEU A 629 34.05 3.29 -4.33
C LEU A 629 35.24 3.40 -5.29
N ALA A 630 36.43 3.78 -4.77
CA ALA A 630 37.64 3.92 -5.57
C ALA A 630 38.06 2.59 -6.23
N GLN A 631 37.68 1.44 -5.68
CA GLN A 631 38.04 0.11 -6.18
C GLN A 631 37.39 -0.24 -7.53
N TYR A 632 36.28 0.42 -7.89
CA TYR A 632 35.68 0.34 -9.23
C TYR A 632 36.42 1.23 -10.25
N ASN A 633 37.23 2.20 -9.79
CA ASN A 633 38.00 3.14 -10.61
C ASN A 633 37.14 3.90 -11.64
N LEU A 634 35.96 4.38 -11.23
CA LEU A 634 34.96 5.03 -12.09
C LEU A 634 35.35 6.44 -12.55
N PHE A 635 36.14 7.14 -11.74
CA PHE A 635 36.44 8.57 -11.89
C PHE A 635 37.96 8.80 -11.97
N ALA A 636 38.38 9.86 -12.68
CA ALA A 636 39.80 10.18 -12.85
C ALA A 636 40.47 10.74 -11.57
N ASP A 637 39.67 11.16 -10.59
CA ASP A 637 40.05 11.56 -9.24
C ASP A 637 39.17 10.77 -8.26
N ASP A 638 39.80 9.98 -7.38
CA ASP A 638 39.14 9.09 -6.42
C ASP A 638 38.42 9.86 -5.29
N GLN A 639 38.79 11.13 -5.08
CA GLN A 639 38.19 12.02 -4.09
C GLN A 639 37.13 12.94 -4.70
N ASN A 640 36.94 12.93 -6.02
CA ASN A 640 36.07 13.87 -6.73
C ASN A 640 35.21 13.17 -7.83
N PRO A 641 33.95 12.81 -7.53
CA PRO A 641 33.03 12.21 -8.51
C PRO A 641 32.54 13.18 -9.60
N ALA A 642 32.80 14.49 -9.45
CA ALA A 642 32.59 15.48 -10.51
C ALA A 642 33.79 15.59 -11.47
N SER A 643 34.86 14.81 -11.26
CA SER A 643 35.97 14.68 -12.21
C SER A 643 35.56 13.96 -13.50
N ARG A 644 36.50 13.80 -14.44
CA ARG A 644 36.22 13.11 -15.71
C ARG A 644 35.97 11.61 -15.44
N PRO A 645 34.95 10.99 -16.06
CA PRO A 645 34.80 9.53 -15.97
C PRO A 645 35.96 8.78 -16.65
N ASN A 646 36.25 7.59 -16.14
CA ASN A 646 37.17 6.63 -16.76
C ASN A 646 36.46 5.73 -17.77
N GLY A 647 37.23 5.08 -18.65
CA GLY A 647 36.73 4.11 -19.63
C GLY A 647 35.67 4.68 -20.56
N GLN A 648 34.60 3.91 -20.79
CA GLN A 648 33.44 4.31 -21.58
C GLN A 648 32.35 5.01 -20.73
N GLY A 649 32.72 5.61 -19.59
CA GLY A 649 31.81 6.30 -18.70
C GLY A 649 31.18 7.55 -19.32
N MET A 650 29.93 7.46 -19.75
CA MET A 650 29.18 8.59 -20.28
C MET A 650 28.44 9.33 -19.15
N PRO A 651 28.76 10.61 -18.88
CA PRO A 651 27.96 11.43 -17.98
C PRO A 651 26.63 11.81 -18.64
N TYR A 652 25.56 11.89 -17.84
CA TYR A 652 24.21 12.20 -18.32
C TYR A 652 23.39 13.06 -17.34
N VAL A 653 22.40 13.77 -17.88
CA VAL A 653 21.42 14.56 -17.13
C VAL A 653 20.00 14.25 -17.60
N LEU A 654 19.02 14.50 -16.73
CA LEU A 654 17.61 14.34 -17.06
C LEU A 654 17.01 15.69 -17.49
N ASN A 655 15.85 15.65 -18.17
CA ASN A 655 15.09 16.85 -18.49
C ASN A 655 14.56 17.50 -17.20
N SER A 656 13.72 16.79 -16.44
CA SER A 656 13.35 17.18 -15.06
C SER A 656 14.15 16.37 -14.02
N LYS A 657 14.53 17.03 -12.92
CA LYS A 657 15.37 16.47 -11.85
C LYS A 657 14.48 15.89 -10.74
N LEU A 658 14.86 14.74 -10.17
CA LEU A 658 14.30 14.27 -8.89
C LEU A 658 14.71 15.27 -7.80
N PHE A 659 13.72 15.85 -7.11
CA PHE A 659 14.00 16.73 -5.97
C PHE A 659 14.65 15.93 -4.84
N SER A 660 15.68 16.50 -4.23
CA SER A 660 16.28 15.94 -3.01
C SER A 660 17.01 17.07 -2.28
N ASP A 661 16.25 17.88 -1.55
CA ASP A 661 16.73 19.03 -0.77
C ASP A 661 17.69 19.96 -1.52
N TYR A 662 17.33 20.35 -2.75
CA TYR A 662 18.14 21.22 -3.63
C TYR A 662 19.58 20.75 -3.93
N SER A 663 19.95 19.50 -3.62
CA SER A 663 21.22 18.91 -4.10
C SER A 663 21.26 18.81 -5.63
N ILE A 664 22.43 19.04 -6.23
CA ILE A 664 22.69 18.75 -7.65
C ILE A 664 23.13 17.30 -7.83
N LYS A 665 22.88 16.69 -9.00
CA LYS A 665 23.16 15.27 -9.24
C LYS A 665 24.15 15.08 -10.40
N HIS A 666 25.33 14.57 -10.09
CA HIS A 666 26.22 13.99 -11.13
C HIS A 666 25.77 12.56 -11.42
N ARG A 667 25.56 12.21 -12.68
CA ARG A 667 25.20 10.85 -13.09
C ARG A 667 26.09 10.39 -14.23
N VAL A 668 26.55 9.15 -14.16
CA VAL A 668 27.41 8.53 -15.17
C VAL A 668 26.95 7.09 -15.39
N MET A 669 26.82 6.68 -16.66
CA MET A 669 26.60 5.28 -17.03
C MET A 669 27.89 4.71 -17.62
N PHE A 670 28.32 3.57 -17.09
CA PHE A 670 29.48 2.81 -17.55
C PHE A 670 28.94 1.52 -18.19
N ILE A 671 28.91 1.49 -19.52
CA ILE A 671 28.54 0.30 -20.29
C ILE A 671 29.83 -0.51 -20.53
N PRO A 672 29.84 -1.84 -20.30
CA PRO A 672 31.07 -2.63 -20.43
C PRO A 672 31.64 -2.65 -21.85
N GLU A 673 32.96 -2.77 -21.97
CA GLU A 673 33.63 -2.77 -23.27
C GLU A 673 33.09 -3.87 -24.21
N GLY A 674 32.75 -3.48 -25.44
CA GLY A 674 32.15 -4.37 -26.45
C GLY A 674 30.69 -4.76 -26.19
N LYS A 675 30.01 -4.15 -25.20
CA LYS A 675 28.56 -4.24 -25.00
C LYS A 675 27.88 -2.96 -25.49
N GLN A 676 26.55 -3.04 -25.66
CA GLN A 676 25.70 -1.91 -26.03
C GLN A 676 24.44 -1.96 -25.17
N ALA A 677 23.90 -0.80 -24.83
CA ALA A 677 22.52 -0.68 -24.41
C ALA A 677 21.57 -0.77 -25.63
N ARG A 678 20.27 -1.00 -25.38
CA ARG A 678 19.23 -0.98 -26.42
C ARG A 678 18.23 0.14 -26.13
N PHE A 679 18.00 0.96 -27.14
CA PHE A 679 16.92 1.95 -27.16
C PHE A 679 15.56 1.24 -27.17
N LEU A 680 14.67 1.63 -26.25
CA LEU A 680 13.27 1.20 -26.25
C LEU A 680 12.41 2.40 -26.60
N GLU A 681 11.48 2.28 -27.56
CA GLU A 681 10.55 3.37 -27.84
C GLU A 681 9.58 3.58 -26.66
N ASP A 682 9.23 4.85 -26.43
CA ASP A 682 8.33 5.30 -25.38
C ASP A 682 6.87 5.00 -25.78
N GLU A 683 6.29 3.92 -25.22
CA GLU A 683 4.91 3.46 -25.47
C GLU A 683 4.06 3.48 -24.19
N GLU A 684 2.74 3.68 -24.32
CA GLU A 684 1.79 3.71 -23.19
C GLU A 684 1.73 2.38 -22.42
N SER A 685 1.94 1.26 -23.12
CA SER A 685 2.06 -0.09 -22.55
C SER A 685 3.32 -0.28 -21.69
N ARG A 686 4.26 0.66 -21.74
CA ARG A 686 5.61 0.56 -21.17
C ARG A 686 5.98 1.78 -20.32
N VAL A 687 5.04 2.33 -19.54
CA VAL A 687 5.23 3.59 -18.79
C VAL A 687 6.52 3.65 -17.95
N ASN A 688 6.95 2.55 -17.33
CA ASN A 688 8.17 2.48 -16.50
C ASN A 688 9.46 2.15 -17.28
N SER A 689 9.36 1.68 -18.52
CA SER A 689 10.54 1.22 -19.29
C SER A 689 11.59 2.32 -19.46
N THR A 690 12.85 1.90 -19.40
CA THR A 690 14.05 2.74 -19.58
C THR A 690 14.84 2.26 -20.79
N ILE A 691 16.00 2.86 -21.06
CA ILE A 691 17.02 2.23 -21.92
C ILE A 691 17.36 0.84 -21.33
N GLU A 692 17.33 -0.22 -22.13
CA GLU A 692 17.74 -1.54 -21.68
C GLU A 692 19.26 -1.62 -21.63
N PHE A 693 19.82 -1.72 -20.42
CA PHE A 693 21.26 -1.87 -20.22
C PHE A 693 21.69 -3.36 -20.23
N PRO A 694 22.91 -3.67 -20.71
CA PRO A 694 23.49 -5.01 -20.63
C PRO A 694 24.00 -5.32 -19.22
N VAL A 695 24.12 -6.62 -18.92
CA VAL A 695 24.79 -7.12 -17.70
C VAL A 695 26.22 -6.58 -17.62
N GLY A 696 26.63 -6.16 -16.42
CA GLY A 696 27.89 -5.48 -16.13
C GLY A 696 27.80 -3.95 -16.13
N THR A 697 26.70 -3.37 -16.61
CA THR A 697 26.51 -1.90 -16.56
C THR A 697 26.49 -1.39 -15.12
N ILE A 698 27.27 -0.34 -14.86
CA ILE A 698 27.23 0.44 -13.62
C ILE A 698 26.62 1.82 -13.92
N ILE A 699 25.60 2.21 -13.17
CA ILE A 699 25.06 3.58 -13.17
C ILE A 699 25.41 4.22 -11.83
N ALA A 700 26.30 5.21 -11.85
CA ALA A 700 26.69 5.98 -10.69
C ALA A 700 25.88 7.28 -10.60
N LYS A 701 25.32 7.58 -9.42
CA LYS A 701 24.59 8.82 -9.11
C LYS A 701 25.12 9.41 -7.82
N THR A 702 25.81 10.56 -7.90
CA THR A 702 26.29 11.31 -6.74
C THR A 702 25.36 12.47 -6.44
N PHE A 703 25.04 12.67 -5.17
CA PHE A 703 24.32 13.86 -4.68
C PHE A 703 25.32 14.81 -4.02
N SER A 704 25.36 16.05 -4.52
CA SER A 704 26.26 17.10 -4.05
C SER A 704 25.49 18.34 -3.61
N PHE A 705 26.03 19.04 -2.61
CA PHE A 705 25.57 20.37 -2.19
C PHE A 705 26.57 21.44 -2.66
N VAL A 706 26.06 22.54 -3.22
CA VAL A 706 26.85 23.61 -3.84
C VAL A 706 26.77 24.88 -2.99
N ASP A 707 27.94 25.41 -2.65
CA ASP A 707 28.19 26.71 -2.04
C ASP A 707 29.03 27.52 -3.04
N GLN A 708 28.32 28.16 -3.97
CA GLN A 708 28.90 28.90 -5.09
C GLN A 708 29.69 30.14 -4.63
N PRO A 709 29.29 30.90 -3.60
CA PRO A 709 30.11 31.98 -3.04
C PRO A 709 31.44 31.52 -2.46
N ALA A 710 31.50 30.34 -1.81
CA ALA A 710 32.76 29.77 -1.34
C ALA A 710 33.52 28.95 -2.41
N ALA A 711 33.02 28.92 -3.66
CA ALA A 711 33.51 28.09 -4.75
C ALA A 711 33.69 26.61 -4.36
N ARG A 712 32.73 26.07 -3.60
CA ARG A 712 32.78 24.74 -2.97
C ARG A 712 31.60 23.89 -3.40
N GLU A 713 31.87 22.73 -3.99
CA GLU A 713 30.90 21.65 -4.09
C GLU A 713 31.31 20.52 -3.14
N THR A 714 30.35 19.98 -2.39
CA THR A 714 30.58 18.90 -1.43
C THR A 714 29.72 17.69 -1.82
N PRO A 715 30.31 16.56 -2.25
CA PRO A 715 29.55 15.31 -2.40
C PRO A 715 29.20 14.75 -1.02
N TYR A 716 28.00 14.19 -0.87
CA TYR A 716 27.52 13.60 0.40
C TYR A 716 27.37 12.08 0.27
N GLU A 717 26.79 11.62 -0.82
CA GLU A 717 26.60 10.19 -1.13
C GLU A 717 26.76 9.91 -2.63
N THR A 718 27.18 8.69 -2.97
CA THR A 718 27.14 8.13 -4.32
C THR A 718 26.43 6.78 -4.27
N ARG A 719 25.34 6.63 -5.03
CA ARG A 719 24.68 5.34 -5.24
C ARG A 719 25.15 4.72 -6.55
N LEU A 720 25.47 3.43 -6.53
CA LEU A 720 25.65 2.62 -7.73
C LEU A 720 24.43 1.74 -7.92
N LEU A 721 23.93 1.67 -9.16
CA LEU A 721 23.07 0.58 -9.61
C LEU A 721 23.88 -0.29 -10.58
N ILE A 722 24.02 -1.59 -10.30
CA ILE A 722 24.84 -2.50 -11.10
C ILE A 722 23.97 -3.63 -11.64
N LYS A 723 23.86 -3.76 -12.97
CA LYS A 723 23.11 -4.87 -13.59
C LYS A 723 23.93 -6.16 -13.54
N ARG A 724 23.39 -7.17 -12.87
CA ARG A 724 23.99 -8.49 -12.68
C ARG A 724 23.08 -9.58 -13.26
N GLN A 725 23.57 -10.81 -13.28
CA GLN A 725 22.84 -11.99 -13.70
C GLN A 725 23.06 -13.12 -12.69
N ARG A 726 21.99 -13.85 -12.37
CA ARG A 726 21.99 -15.02 -11.49
C ARG A 726 22.42 -16.27 -12.25
N THR A 727 22.72 -17.34 -11.50
CA THR A 727 23.12 -18.67 -12.01
C THR A 727 22.05 -19.38 -12.85
N ASP A 728 20.79 -18.99 -12.73
CA ASP A 728 19.66 -19.46 -13.54
C ASP A 728 19.46 -18.63 -14.84
N GLY A 729 20.27 -17.59 -15.04
CA GLY A 729 20.18 -16.67 -16.18
C GLY A 729 19.27 -15.45 -15.94
N GLN A 730 18.60 -15.31 -14.80
CA GLN A 730 17.78 -14.13 -14.51
C GLN A 730 18.65 -12.88 -14.28
N ASN A 731 18.31 -11.78 -14.95
CA ASN A 731 18.93 -10.47 -14.69
C ASN A 731 18.39 -9.87 -13.39
N TYR A 732 19.18 -9.03 -12.72
CA TYR A 732 18.75 -8.20 -11.61
C TYR A 732 19.63 -6.95 -11.47
N TRP A 733 19.19 -5.96 -10.69
CA TRP A 733 19.98 -4.77 -10.35
C TRP A 733 20.34 -4.74 -8.87
N GLU A 734 21.63 -4.66 -8.58
CA GLU A 734 22.17 -4.42 -7.24
C GLU A 734 22.20 -2.92 -6.94
N ALA A 735 21.77 -2.50 -5.75
CA ALA A 735 21.92 -1.13 -5.26
C ALA A 735 22.95 -1.03 -4.13
N LEU A 736 23.97 -0.20 -4.35
CA LEU A 736 25.07 0.02 -3.40
C LEU A 736 25.12 1.50 -3.01
N GLU A 737 25.05 1.78 -1.71
CA GLU A 737 25.14 3.12 -1.12
C GLU A 737 26.56 3.38 -0.60
N TYR A 738 27.21 4.42 -1.11
CA TYR A 738 28.51 4.88 -0.62
C TYR A 738 28.38 6.28 0.00
N ILE A 739 28.70 6.41 1.29
CA ILE A 739 28.68 7.71 2.00
C ILE A 739 30.09 8.32 2.00
N TRP A 740 30.20 9.60 1.65
CA TRP A 740 31.47 10.33 1.55
C TRP A 740 31.96 10.83 2.91
N GLN A 741 33.01 10.21 3.43
CA GLN A 741 33.59 10.47 4.75
C GLN A 741 34.93 11.23 4.62
N ASP A 742 35.35 11.90 5.70
CA ASP A 742 36.73 12.42 5.83
C ASP A 742 37.70 11.23 6.01
N ALA A 743 38.79 11.22 5.24
CA ALA A 743 39.83 10.20 5.30
C ALA A 743 41.10 10.67 6.04
N GLY A 744 41.06 11.88 6.61
CA GLY A 744 42.19 12.57 7.22
C GLY A 744 43.01 13.35 6.19
N ASN A 745 43.81 14.31 6.68
CA ASN A 745 44.71 15.14 5.87
C ASN A 745 44.03 15.90 4.71
N GLY A 746 42.74 16.22 4.83
CA GLY A 746 41.95 16.89 3.80
C GLY A 746 41.48 15.99 2.64
N LYS A 747 41.73 14.67 2.73
CA LYS A 747 41.19 13.69 1.78
C LYS A 747 39.78 13.26 2.16
N ARG A 748 39.03 12.75 1.19
CA ARG A 748 37.74 12.06 1.43
C ARG A 748 37.74 10.70 0.75
N LYS A 749 36.86 9.81 1.20
CA LYS A 749 36.60 8.50 0.57
C LYS A 749 35.12 8.19 0.64
N ALA A 750 34.62 7.36 -0.28
CA ALA A 750 33.23 6.93 -0.26
C ALA A 750 33.18 5.45 0.14
N VAL A 751 32.62 5.18 1.32
CA VAL A 751 32.61 3.84 1.94
C VAL A 751 31.23 3.21 1.78
N LEU A 752 31.19 1.93 1.41
CA LEU A 752 29.95 1.15 1.33
C LEU A 752 29.29 1.07 2.71
N THR A 753 28.06 1.58 2.82
CA THR A 753 27.28 1.54 4.07
C THR A 753 26.06 0.64 3.95
N GLN A 754 25.20 0.88 2.96
CA GLN A 754 23.89 0.22 2.76
C GLN A 754 22.88 0.36 3.91
N PHE A 755 23.28 0.84 5.09
CA PHE A 755 22.42 1.06 6.26
C PHE A 755 21.86 2.49 6.39
N GLY A 756 22.19 3.41 5.49
CA GLY A 756 21.67 4.78 5.51
C GLY A 756 22.23 5.66 6.63
N GLY A 757 21.50 6.73 6.95
CA GLY A 757 21.87 7.72 7.97
C GLY A 757 21.36 9.12 7.65
N SER A 758 21.99 10.16 8.21
CA SER A 758 21.69 11.54 7.87
C SER A 758 22.89 12.49 8.08
N ALA A 759 22.80 13.69 7.51
CA ALA A 759 23.77 14.77 7.72
C ALA A 759 23.11 16.15 7.62
N ALA A 760 23.69 17.16 8.27
CA ALA A 760 23.34 18.55 8.02
C ALA A 760 23.94 19.02 6.68
N ALA A 761 23.19 19.78 5.89
CA ALA A 761 23.59 20.24 4.56
C ALA A 761 23.08 21.65 4.26
N SER A 762 23.78 22.38 3.38
CA SER A 762 23.49 23.78 3.03
C SER A 762 23.79 24.05 1.56
N TRP A 763 23.02 24.93 0.93
CA TRP A 763 23.20 25.32 -0.47
C TRP A 763 23.09 26.84 -0.68
N ASP A 764 23.87 27.34 -1.63
CA ASP A 764 23.78 28.70 -2.17
C ASP A 764 24.33 28.69 -3.60
N TYR A 765 23.45 28.62 -4.61
CA TYR A 765 23.85 28.46 -6.01
C TYR A 765 22.79 29.00 -6.98
N VAL A 766 23.19 29.36 -8.20
CA VAL A 766 22.25 29.66 -9.29
C VAL A 766 21.92 28.38 -10.06
N ASP A 767 20.65 27.98 -10.12
CA ASP A 767 20.22 26.80 -10.88
C ASP A 767 20.36 27.03 -12.38
N VAL A 768 21.04 26.09 -13.04
CA VAL A 768 21.44 26.19 -14.46
C VAL A 768 20.29 26.12 -15.46
N ASP A 769 19.12 25.58 -15.08
CA ASP A 769 17.97 25.41 -15.98
C ASP A 769 16.96 26.56 -15.87
N SER A 770 16.91 27.26 -14.72
CA SER A 770 15.95 28.35 -14.43
C SER A 770 16.58 29.72 -14.18
N GLY A 771 17.90 29.81 -13.97
CA GLY A 771 18.61 31.06 -13.68
C GLY A 771 18.31 31.68 -12.30
N LYS A 772 17.54 31.00 -11.45
CA LYS A 772 17.21 31.47 -10.09
C LYS A 772 18.28 31.08 -9.09
N ARG A 773 18.61 31.97 -8.16
CA ARG A 773 19.45 31.66 -6.99
C ARG A 773 18.64 30.88 -5.96
N GLN A 774 19.12 29.69 -5.64
CA GLN A 774 18.61 28.82 -4.58
C GLN A 774 19.50 28.98 -3.36
N THR A 775 18.91 29.14 -2.16
CA THR A 775 19.65 29.18 -0.90
C THR A 775 18.85 28.54 0.22
N GLY A 776 19.52 27.86 1.15
CA GLY A 776 18.88 27.18 2.27
C GLY A 776 19.79 26.19 2.99
N SER A 777 19.21 25.49 3.97
CA SER A 777 19.88 24.41 4.69
C SER A 777 18.88 23.43 5.30
N THR A 778 19.38 22.27 5.70
CA THR A 778 18.67 21.26 6.49
C THR A 778 19.61 20.68 7.54
N ALA A 779 19.08 20.32 8.71
CA ALA A 779 19.83 19.61 9.74
C ALA A 779 19.90 18.08 9.48
N ALA A 780 19.05 17.57 8.59
CA ALA A 780 18.84 16.13 8.39
C ALA A 780 18.51 15.81 6.92
N TYR A 781 19.48 16.04 6.02
CA TYR A 781 19.49 15.37 4.73
C TYR A 781 19.60 13.85 4.97
N MET A 782 18.70 13.06 4.40
CA MET A 782 18.58 11.63 4.67
C MET A 782 19.32 10.80 3.63
N PHE A 783 20.19 9.90 4.10
CA PHE A 783 20.77 8.81 3.32
C PHE A 783 19.86 7.57 3.45
N PRO A 784 19.13 7.15 2.39
CA PRO A 784 18.21 6.03 2.48
C PRO A 784 18.96 4.70 2.36
N ASN A 785 18.69 3.81 3.31
CA ASN A 785 19.29 2.46 3.32
C ASN A 785 18.88 1.64 2.07
N ALA A 786 19.53 0.50 1.84
CA ALA A 786 19.32 -0.27 0.61
C ALA A 786 17.87 -0.78 0.44
N SER A 787 17.18 -1.16 1.53
CA SER A 787 15.75 -1.52 1.47
C SER A 787 14.86 -0.31 1.19
N GLN A 788 15.16 0.85 1.78
CA GLN A 788 14.46 2.11 1.49
C GLN A 788 14.66 2.57 0.04
N CYS A 789 15.80 2.26 -0.59
CA CYS A 789 15.98 2.45 -2.03
C CYS A 789 15.06 1.55 -2.84
N ALA A 790 14.86 0.28 -2.44
CA ALA A 790 13.99 -0.65 -3.15
C ALA A 790 12.52 -0.17 -3.22
N ILE A 791 12.02 0.61 -2.24
CA ILE A 791 10.67 1.21 -2.28
C ILE A 791 10.41 1.98 -3.59
N CYS A 792 11.38 2.73 -4.10
CA CYS A 792 11.22 3.45 -5.37
C CYS A 792 11.59 2.62 -6.61
N HIS A 793 12.38 1.56 -6.43
CA HIS A 793 13.15 0.89 -7.49
C HIS A 793 12.71 -0.58 -7.80
N SER A 794 11.69 -1.11 -7.12
CA SER A 794 11.27 -2.53 -7.17
C SER A 794 9.88 -2.79 -7.79
N ASN A 795 9.51 -2.02 -8.83
CA ASN A 795 8.20 -2.17 -9.50
C ASN A 795 8.05 -3.54 -10.18
N ASN A 796 6.81 -4.00 -10.35
CA ASN A 796 6.52 -5.35 -10.87
C ASN A 796 6.70 -5.51 -12.40
N ASP A 797 7.14 -4.46 -13.11
CA ASP A 797 7.30 -4.42 -14.57
C ASP A 797 8.76 -4.20 -15.04
N VAL A 798 9.74 -4.44 -14.18
CA VAL A 798 11.18 -4.23 -14.45
C VAL A 798 12.06 -5.40 -13.99
N ASP A 799 13.34 -5.42 -14.42
CA ASP A 799 14.36 -6.34 -13.89
C ASP A 799 14.35 -6.29 -12.32
N PRO A 800 14.32 -7.44 -11.61
CA PRO A 800 14.22 -7.46 -10.15
C PRO A 800 15.41 -6.80 -9.43
N GLY A 801 15.21 -6.46 -8.16
CA GLY A 801 16.18 -5.74 -7.33
C GLY A 801 15.90 -4.24 -7.33
N SER A 802 16.85 -3.43 -7.79
CA SER A 802 16.72 -1.97 -7.84
C SER A 802 16.93 -1.39 -9.24
N ALA A 803 15.94 -1.57 -10.13
CA ALA A 803 16.00 -1.10 -11.51
C ALA A 803 16.16 0.43 -11.62
N PRO A 804 16.86 0.97 -12.63
CA PRO A 804 17.17 2.39 -12.70
C PRO A 804 15.93 3.26 -12.95
N ILE A 805 15.72 4.29 -12.12
CA ILE A 805 14.67 5.30 -12.33
C ILE A 805 15.25 6.48 -13.14
N GLY A 806 14.56 6.84 -14.22
CA GLY A 806 14.79 8.09 -14.93
C GLY A 806 15.57 8.05 -16.26
N PRO A 807 16.44 7.06 -16.62
CA PRO A 807 17.07 7.02 -17.95
C PRO A 807 16.11 6.45 -19.02
N LYS A 808 14.91 7.02 -19.10
CA LYS A 808 13.91 6.82 -20.15
C LYS A 808 14.27 7.76 -21.33
N PRO A 809 14.07 7.40 -22.62
CA PRO A 809 14.44 8.28 -23.72
C PRO A 809 13.79 9.67 -23.65
N ARG A 810 12.48 9.74 -23.36
CA ARG A 810 11.77 11.01 -23.09
C ARG A 810 12.37 11.91 -22.00
N ASN A 811 13.16 11.34 -21.08
CA ASN A 811 13.86 12.08 -20.01
C ASN A 811 15.32 12.44 -20.37
N LEU A 812 15.88 11.85 -21.43
CA LEU A 812 17.26 12.05 -21.89
C LEU A 812 17.36 12.86 -23.18
N ASN A 813 16.24 13.10 -23.86
CA ASN A 813 16.15 13.82 -25.13
C ASN A 813 16.37 15.35 -24.96
N ARG A 814 17.60 15.73 -24.58
CA ARG A 814 18.15 17.10 -24.47
C ARG A 814 19.66 17.08 -24.75
N ALA A 815 20.28 18.25 -24.89
CA ALA A 815 21.73 18.37 -24.78
C ALA A 815 22.23 18.04 -23.37
N TYR A 816 23.37 17.32 -23.26
CA TYR A 816 24.11 17.27 -21.99
C TYR A 816 24.73 18.63 -21.68
N LEU A 817 24.44 19.12 -20.47
CA LEU A 817 25.10 20.21 -19.77
C LEU A 817 25.17 19.81 -18.29
N ASN A 818 26.19 20.26 -17.55
CA ASN A 818 26.36 19.95 -16.13
C ASN A 818 25.26 20.58 -15.25
N GLU A 819 24.72 19.81 -14.28
CA GLU A 819 23.75 20.34 -13.30
C GLU A 819 24.37 21.29 -12.25
N SER A 820 25.65 21.10 -11.94
CA SER A 820 26.39 22.01 -11.06
C SER A 820 26.75 23.28 -11.82
N PRO A 821 26.51 24.49 -11.27
CA PRO A 821 26.94 25.75 -11.90
C PRO A 821 28.44 26.01 -11.74
N MET A 822 29.19 25.11 -11.09
CA MET A 822 30.65 25.10 -11.05
C MET A 822 31.23 24.27 -12.22
N PHE A 823 32.50 24.52 -12.55
CA PHE A 823 33.20 23.72 -13.56
C PHE A 823 33.46 22.29 -13.06
N THR A 824 33.21 21.30 -13.91
CA THR A 824 33.41 19.87 -13.60
C THR A 824 34.32 19.20 -14.64
N GLY A 825 34.99 18.11 -14.25
CA GLY A 825 35.71 17.27 -15.22
C GLY A 825 34.76 16.55 -16.19
N GLN A 826 33.51 16.32 -15.79
CA GLN A 826 32.46 15.79 -16.67
C GLN A 826 32.11 16.73 -17.83
N ALA A 827 32.19 18.06 -17.65
CA ALA A 827 31.99 19.05 -18.72
C ALA A 827 33.04 18.95 -19.85
N GLN A 828 34.16 18.26 -19.63
CA GLN A 828 35.16 17.94 -20.67
C GLN A 828 34.82 16.68 -21.48
N HIS A 829 33.71 16.00 -21.22
CA HIS A 829 33.32 14.79 -21.94
C HIS A 829 32.81 15.12 -23.36
N PRO A 830 33.12 14.33 -24.41
CA PRO A 830 32.71 14.63 -25.80
C PRO A 830 31.20 14.69 -26.08
N VAL A 831 30.35 14.40 -25.10
CA VAL A 831 28.88 14.57 -25.15
C VAL A 831 28.44 16.02 -24.88
N ASN A 832 29.29 16.86 -24.29
CA ASN A 832 28.91 18.19 -23.84
C ASN A 832 28.38 19.06 -24.98
N GLY A 833 27.18 19.63 -24.80
CA GLY A 833 26.44 20.40 -25.81
C GLY A 833 25.72 19.57 -26.88
N LYS A 834 25.76 18.22 -26.83
CA LYS A 834 25.11 17.33 -27.82
C LYS A 834 23.91 16.60 -27.22
N ASN A 835 22.93 16.27 -28.07
CA ASN A 835 21.82 15.39 -27.70
C ASN A 835 22.34 14.03 -27.20
N GLN A 836 21.91 13.63 -26.00
CA GLN A 836 22.48 12.48 -25.30
C GLN A 836 22.18 11.15 -26.01
N LEU A 837 20.94 10.95 -26.43
CA LEU A 837 20.51 9.73 -27.12
C LEU A 837 21.23 9.57 -28.46
N LYS A 838 21.26 10.64 -29.27
CA LYS A 838 21.99 10.68 -30.54
C LYS A 838 23.47 10.35 -30.35
N PHE A 839 24.11 10.91 -29.32
CA PHE A 839 25.52 10.64 -29.00
C PHE A 839 25.75 9.17 -28.64
N MET A 840 24.88 8.54 -27.85
CA MET A 840 24.98 7.10 -27.52
C MET A 840 24.88 6.21 -28.76
N CYS A 841 23.98 6.55 -29.70
CA CYS A 841 23.84 5.83 -30.96
C CYS A 841 25.06 6.00 -31.88
N GLU A 842 25.54 7.24 -32.06
CA GLU A 842 26.68 7.55 -32.95
C GLU A 842 28.03 7.06 -32.42
N THR A 843 28.16 6.88 -31.10
CA THR A 843 29.37 6.30 -30.47
C THR A 843 29.32 4.78 -30.30
N GLY A 844 28.20 4.14 -30.68
CA GLY A 844 28.03 2.70 -30.55
C GLY A 844 27.71 2.21 -29.12
N LEU A 845 27.54 3.12 -28.15
CA LEU A 845 27.09 2.79 -26.79
C LEU A 845 25.65 2.24 -26.75
N MET A 846 24.84 2.55 -27.76
CA MET A 846 23.45 2.11 -27.86
C MET A 846 23.07 1.64 -29.27
N ASN A 847 22.26 0.58 -29.34
CA ASN A 847 21.65 0.06 -30.56
C ASN A 847 20.11 0.14 -30.50
N GLY A 848 19.42 -0.30 -31.55
CA GLY A 848 17.96 -0.18 -31.67
C GLY A 848 17.46 1.26 -31.87
N CYS A 849 18.36 2.19 -32.14
CA CYS A 849 18.05 3.61 -32.26
C CYS A 849 17.18 3.96 -33.48
N PRO A 850 16.45 5.09 -33.45
CA PRO A 850 15.78 5.67 -34.62
C PRO A 850 16.74 5.89 -35.79
N SER A 851 16.23 5.75 -37.02
CA SER A 851 17.02 5.86 -38.25
C SER A 851 17.57 7.27 -38.52
N SER A 852 16.99 8.30 -37.90
CA SER A 852 17.55 9.66 -37.81
C SER A 852 17.19 10.32 -36.48
N PHE A 853 17.94 11.36 -36.11
CA PHE A 853 17.63 12.26 -34.99
C PHE A 853 17.46 13.68 -35.53
N ASN A 854 16.21 14.12 -35.64
CA ASN A 854 15.83 15.41 -36.21
C ASN A 854 15.90 16.49 -35.12
N LEU A 855 17.09 17.02 -34.87
CA LEU A 855 17.34 17.96 -33.76
C LEU A 855 16.80 19.37 -34.05
N ASP A 856 16.14 19.96 -33.07
CA ASP A 856 15.77 21.38 -33.04
C ASP A 856 16.94 22.29 -32.57
N GLN A 857 16.67 23.59 -32.47
CA GLN A 857 17.66 24.59 -32.01
C GLN A 857 18.10 24.40 -30.54
N ARG A 858 17.37 23.61 -29.75
CA ARG A 858 17.66 23.27 -28.35
C ARG A 858 18.35 21.90 -28.21
N GLN A 859 18.66 21.24 -29.33
CA GLN A 859 19.16 19.87 -29.40
C GLN A 859 18.16 18.82 -28.85
N VAL A 860 16.86 19.09 -28.92
CA VAL A 860 15.80 18.10 -28.70
C VAL A 860 15.48 17.43 -30.04
N ALA A 861 15.46 16.10 -30.09
CA ALA A 861 15.05 15.36 -31.29
C ALA A 861 13.52 15.36 -31.39
N THR A 862 12.97 15.92 -32.48
CA THR A 862 11.51 16.06 -32.66
C THR A 862 10.80 14.76 -33.04
N ASN A 863 11.56 13.72 -33.40
CA ASN A 863 11.07 12.38 -33.71
C ASN A 863 11.30 11.36 -32.58
N VAL A 864 11.56 11.85 -31.36
CA VAL A 864 11.62 11.07 -30.11
C VAL A 864 10.85 11.85 -29.05
N ASN A 865 10.15 11.15 -28.17
CA ASN A 865 9.41 11.81 -27.09
C ASN A 865 10.33 12.68 -26.20
N HIS A 866 9.75 13.69 -25.55
CA HIS A 866 10.47 14.66 -24.72
C HIS A 866 9.53 15.17 -23.62
N ILE A 867 9.86 14.93 -22.35
CA ILE A 867 9.22 15.65 -21.23
C ILE A 867 10.00 16.93 -20.94
N PRO A 868 9.36 18.08 -20.67
CA PRO A 868 10.09 19.33 -20.42
C PRO A 868 10.84 19.36 -19.08
N LYS A 869 11.79 20.30 -18.95
CA LYS A 869 12.23 20.83 -17.64
C LYS A 869 11.05 21.54 -16.97
N PHE A 870 10.59 21.05 -15.82
CA PHE A 870 9.43 21.61 -15.10
C PHE A 870 9.58 23.11 -14.77
N ASN A 871 10.81 23.57 -14.53
CA ASN A 871 11.17 24.94 -14.14
C ASN A 871 11.55 25.86 -15.31
N ASN A 872 11.36 25.43 -16.58
CA ASN A 872 11.75 26.20 -17.77
C ASN A 872 10.54 26.36 -18.74
N PRO A 873 9.78 27.47 -18.63
CA PRO A 873 8.59 27.69 -19.46
C PRO A 873 8.87 27.72 -20.97
N GLY A 874 8.06 27.01 -21.74
CA GLY A 874 8.21 26.85 -23.20
C GLY A 874 9.14 25.70 -23.61
N ASP A 875 9.77 25.01 -22.67
CA ASP A 875 10.58 23.81 -22.97
C ASP A 875 9.72 22.63 -23.47
N SER A 876 8.41 22.67 -23.24
CA SER A 876 7.43 21.77 -23.86
C SER A 876 7.35 21.90 -25.39
N GLY A 877 7.92 22.97 -25.97
CA GLY A 877 7.71 23.35 -27.37
C GLY A 877 6.42 24.14 -27.62
N LEU A 878 5.54 24.24 -26.61
CA LEU A 878 4.36 25.09 -26.63
C LEU A 878 4.71 26.52 -26.19
N PRO A 879 3.86 27.53 -26.43
CA PRO A 879 4.10 28.89 -25.95
C PRO A 879 4.29 28.93 -24.44
N ALA A 880 5.35 29.58 -23.97
CA ALA A 880 5.74 29.62 -22.57
C ALA A 880 4.61 30.16 -21.66
N ASN A 881 4.25 29.38 -20.64
CA ASN A 881 3.13 29.61 -19.71
C ASN A 881 1.73 29.62 -20.35
N SER A 882 1.54 29.02 -21.54
CA SER A 882 0.21 28.59 -21.99
C SER A 882 -0.32 27.43 -21.13
N LYS A 883 -1.64 27.19 -21.11
CA LYS A 883 -2.26 26.06 -20.38
C LYS A 883 -1.53 24.74 -20.61
N GLY A 884 -1.26 24.40 -21.88
CA GLY A 884 -0.56 23.16 -22.24
C GLY A 884 0.92 23.13 -21.84
N ASP A 885 1.64 24.27 -21.84
CA ASP A 885 3.01 24.32 -21.33
C ASP A 885 3.07 24.15 -19.79
N ILE A 886 2.08 24.68 -19.07
CA ILE A 886 1.94 24.50 -17.62
C ILE A 886 1.64 23.02 -17.31
N GLU A 887 0.66 22.41 -17.98
CA GLU A 887 0.35 20.98 -17.80
C GLU A 887 1.55 20.07 -18.16
N ALA A 888 2.19 20.28 -19.31
CA ALA A 888 3.34 19.46 -19.72
C ALA A 888 4.47 19.53 -18.68
N ARG A 889 4.70 20.69 -18.05
CA ARG A 889 5.68 20.86 -16.97
C ARG A 889 5.23 20.27 -15.64
N ALA A 890 3.94 20.37 -15.29
CA ALA A 890 3.38 19.73 -14.10
C ALA A 890 3.44 18.20 -14.18
N ARG A 891 3.02 17.61 -15.31
CA ARG A 891 3.11 16.17 -15.57
C ARG A 891 4.56 15.68 -15.63
N ALA A 892 5.49 16.45 -16.20
CA ALA A 892 6.93 16.14 -16.15
C ALA A 892 7.50 16.19 -14.72
N TYR A 893 6.98 17.05 -13.85
CA TYR A 893 7.35 17.07 -12.43
C TYR A 893 6.83 15.82 -11.70
N LEU A 894 5.56 15.44 -11.92
CA LEU A 894 4.94 14.26 -11.32
C LEU A 894 5.57 12.94 -11.81
N GLU A 895 5.86 12.81 -13.11
CA GLU A 895 6.56 11.65 -13.70
C GLU A 895 7.89 11.37 -12.99
N VAL A 896 8.68 12.41 -12.70
CA VAL A 896 10.02 12.24 -12.12
C VAL A 896 9.99 12.08 -10.59
N ASN A 897 9.05 12.72 -9.89
CA ASN A 897 9.03 12.76 -8.42
C ASN A 897 8.01 11.80 -7.78
N CYS A 898 6.97 11.37 -8.50
CA CYS A 898 5.83 10.63 -7.94
C CYS A 898 5.50 9.33 -8.70
N ALA A 899 5.52 9.34 -10.04
CA ALA A 899 4.97 8.24 -10.85
C ALA A 899 5.65 6.88 -10.65
N HIS A 900 6.91 6.84 -10.20
CA HIS A 900 7.59 5.58 -9.88
C HIS A 900 6.89 4.80 -8.74
N CYS A 901 6.26 5.49 -7.78
CA CYS A 901 5.33 4.87 -6.82
C CYS A 901 3.88 4.87 -7.32
N HIS A 902 3.45 6.00 -7.92
CA HIS A 902 2.09 6.23 -8.41
C HIS A 902 1.93 5.82 -9.89
N ASN A 903 2.02 4.51 -10.11
CA ASN A 903 1.65 3.80 -11.33
C ASN A 903 1.12 2.40 -10.96
N VAL A 904 0.52 1.69 -11.91
CA VAL A 904 -0.13 0.37 -11.69
C VAL A 904 0.79 -0.73 -11.13
N ASN A 905 2.12 -0.59 -11.26
CA ASN A 905 3.12 -1.56 -10.81
C ASN A 905 3.99 -1.05 -9.63
N GLY A 906 3.69 0.14 -9.09
CA GLY A 906 4.48 0.82 -8.06
C GLY A 906 3.97 0.66 -6.63
N GLN A 907 4.73 1.14 -5.64
CA GLN A 907 4.40 0.97 -4.21
C GLN A 907 3.16 1.74 -3.72
N ALA A 908 2.49 2.52 -4.56
CA ALA A 908 1.23 3.20 -4.23
C ALA A 908 0.06 2.83 -5.17
N SER A 909 0.18 1.76 -5.97
CA SER A 909 -0.84 1.31 -6.92
C SER A 909 -2.22 1.05 -6.28
N ASN A 910 -2.24 0.47 -5.08
CA ASN A 910 -3.44 0.16 -4.29
C ASN A 910 -4.29 1.38 -3.87
N THR A 911 -3.83 2.60 -4.19
CA THR A 911 -4.56 3.86 -3.95
C THR A 911 -5.42 4.30 -5.15
N GLY A 912 -5.26 3.66 -6.31
CA GLY A 912 -5.92 4.03 -7.57
C GLY A 912 -5.51 5.40 -8.16
N PHE A 913 -4.51 6.07 -7.57
CA PHE A 913 -4.00 7.37 -8.03
C PHE A 913 -2.66 7.19 -8.74
N TYR A 914 -2.64 7.50 -10.04
CA TYR A 914 -1.54 7.24 -10.96
C TYR A 914 -1.17 8.50 -11.75
N VAL A 915 0.12 8.82 -11.86
CA VAL A 915 0.59 10.09 -12.46
C VAL A 915 1.68 9.93 -13.52
N ASP A 916 1.68 8.78 -14.21
CA ASP A 916 2.55 8.55 -15.38
C ASP A 916 2.28 9.55 -16.51
N VAL A 917 3.29 9.86 -17.34
CA VAL A 917 3.17 10.96 -18.30
C VAL A 917 2.22 10.69 -19.47
N PHE A 918 1.80 9.45 -19.73
CA PHE A 918 0.97 9.11 -20.89
C PHE A 918 -0.53 9.10 -20.59
N ARG A 919 -0.93 8.73 -19.37
CA ARG A 919 -2.32 8.67 -18.91
C ARG A 919 -3.12 9.95 -19.22
N ALA A 920 -4.42 9.79 -19.48
CA ALA A 920 -5.36 10.90 -19.51
C ALA A 920 -5.46 11.56 -18.12
N VAL A 921 -5.78 12.85 -18.06
CA VAL A 921 -6.00 13.53 -16.77
C VAL A 921 -7.45 13.31 -16.37
N ASP A 922 -7.71 12.14 -15.80
CA ASP A 922 -9.02 11.57 -15.48
C ASP A 922 -9.16 11.24 -13.97
N SER A 923 -10.19 10.48 -13.59
CA SER A 923 -10.39 10.00 -12.20
C SER A 923 -9.21 9.16 -11.67
N THR A 924 -8.53 8.41 -12.53
CA THR A 924 -7.33 7.63 -12.19
C THR A 924 -6.05 8.50 -12.11
N TYR A 925 -6.09 9.70 -12.69
CA TYR A 925 -5.16 10.81 -12.42
C TYR A 925 -5.59 11.67 -11.19
N GLY A 926 -6.65 11.28 -10.48
CA GLY A 926 -7.09 11.91 -9.24
C GLY A 926 -8.14 13.02 -9.37
N ILE A 927 -8.63 13.32 -10.58
CA ILE A 927 -9.67 14.36 -10.78
C ILE A 927 -10.96 13.97 -10.07
N CYS A 928 -11.33 14.75 -9.04
CA CYS A 928 -12.48 14.50 -8.16
C CYS A 928 -12.49 13.11 -7.49
N LYS A 929 -11.33 12.45 -7.42
CA LYS A 929 -11.17 11.17 -6.73
C LYS A 929 -10.97 11.41 -5.23
N LYS A 930 -11.71 10.69 -4.39
CA LYS A 930 -11.54 10.73 -2.93
C LYS A 930 -10.33 9.88 -2.49
N PRO A 931 -9.67 10.24 -1.37
CA PRO A 931 -8.51 9.50 -0.88
C PRO A 931 -8.89 8.16 -0.25
N THR A 932 -8.33 7.06 -0.76
CA THR A 932 -8.60 5.71 -0.23
C THR A 932 -7.72 5.36 0.98
N ALA A 933 -6.40 5.61 0.89
CA ALA A 933 -5.43 5.15 1.90
C ALA A 933 -4.51 6.27 2.46
N SER A 934 -4.84 7.55 2.24
CA SER A 934 -3.99 8.65 2.72
C SER A 934 -4.25 9.07 4.17
N GLY A 935 -5.46 8.85 4.70
CA GLY A 935 -5.87 9.23 6.07
C GLY A 935 -5.79 10.74 6.37
N SER A 936 -5.89 11.11 7.65
CA SER A 936 -5.89 12.51 8.13
C SER A 936 -4.57 13.20 7.84
N GLU A 937 -3.46 12.54 8.14
CA GLU A 937 -2.14 13.10 7.94
C GLU A 937 -1.87 13.28 6.45
N GLY A 938 -2.28 12.32 5.62
CA GLY A 938 -2.09 12.40 4.17
C GLY A 938 -3.03 13.37 3.46
N ARG A 939 -4.26 13.59 3.95
CA ARG A 939 -5.22 14.52 3.31
C ARG A 939 -5.31 15.90 3.99
N GLY A 940 -4.84 16.03 5.23
CA GLY A 940 -5.17 17.16 6.08
C GLY A 940 -6.69 17.32 6.18
N THR A 941 -7.18 18.48 5.76
CA THR A 941 -8.59 18.85 5.69
C THR A 941 -9.21 18.68 4.29
N ARG A 942 -8.47 18.14 3.31
CA ARG A 942 -8.79 18.19 1.88
C ARG A 942 -9.66 17.02 1.43
N THR A 943 -10.53 17.24 0.46
CA THR A 943 -11.57 16.29 0.03
C THR A 943 -11.12 15.36 -1.10
N TYR A 944 -10.33 15.86 -2.04
CA TYR A 944 -10.00 15.14 -3.29
C TYR A 944 -8.49 15.09 -3.57
N ASP A 945 -8.04 14.04 -4.27
CA ASP A 945 -6.66 13.91 -4.75
C ASP A 945 -6.28 15.16 -5.59
N ILE A 946 -7.16 15.54 -6.54
CA ILE A 946 -7.17 16.84 -7.24
C ILE A 946 -8.62 17.38 -7.34
N HIS A 947 -8.87 18.58 -6.81
CA HIS A 947 -10.11 19.34 -7.06
C HIS A 947 -9.87 20.38 -8.18
N PRO A 948 -10.61 20.33 -9.31
CA PRO A 948 -10.52 21.32 -10.38
C PRO A 948 -10.63 22.76 -9.89
N ALA A 949 -9.76 23.65 -10.40
CA ALA A 949 -9.69 25.07 -10.03
C ALA A 949 -9.55 25.39 -8.51
N MET A 950 -9.18 24.41 -7.66
CA MET A 950 -9.10 24.61 -6.21
C MET A 950 -7.92 23.82 -5.59
N SER A 951 -6.69 24.34 -5.73
CA SER A 951 -5.51 23.73 -5.12
C SER A 951 -5.59 23.67 -3.58
N SER A 952 -6.42 24.51 -2.94
CA SER A 952 -6.62 24.52 -1.49
C SER A 952 -7.36 23.29 -0.96
N ASP A 953 -8.26 22.69 -1.74
CA ASP A 953 -8.97 21.44 -1.40
C ASP A 953 -8.35 20.20 -2.08
N SER A 954 -7.19 20.37 -2.71
CA SER A 954 -6.46 19.28 -3.39
C SER A 954 -5.38 18.68 -2.48
N ILE A 955 -5.36 17.35 -2.36
CA ILE A 955 -4.44 16.62 -1.48
C ILE A 955 -3.00 16.65 -2.01
N VAL A 956 -2.78 16.51 -3.32
CA VAL A 956 -1.44 16.48 -3.92
C VAL A 956 -0.58 17.70 -3.52
N PRO A 957 -1.02 18.96 -3.69
CA PRO A 957 -0.23 20.12 -3.27
C PRO A 957 -0.09 20.24 -1.75
N TYR A 958 -1.07 19.80 -0.95
CA TYR A 958 -0.94 19.75 0.51
C TYR A 958 0.23 18.84 0.93
N ARG A 959 0.30 17.60 0.41
CA ARG A 959 1.38 16.63 0.74
C ARG A 959 2.75 17.08 0.25
N MET A 960 2.80 17.82 -0.86
CA MET A 960 4.02 18.46 -1.37
C MET A 960 4.41 19.73 -0.59
N GLY A 961 3.46 20.36 0.10
CA GLY A 961 3.58 21.68 0.72
C GLY A 961 4.33 21.73 2.05
N PRO A 962 4.25 22.88 2.76
CA PRO A 962 4.82 23.07 4.09
C PRO A 962 3.95 22.51 5.24
N GLU A 963 2.64 22.33 5.02
CA GLU A 963 1.71 21.83 6.05
C GLU A 963 1.92 20.33 6.35
N ALA A 964 2.43 19.56 5.38
CA ALA A 964 2.72 18.14 5.51
C ALA A 964 4.03 17.88 6.26
N VAL A 965 4.01 18.09 7.59
CA VAL A 965 5.16 17.94 8.49
C VAL A 965 5.40 16.49 8.93
N GLU A 966 4.35 15.70 9.13
CA GLU A 966 4.43 14.30 9.57
C GLU A 966 4.88 13.37 8.43
N LEU A 967 5.53 12.25 8.77
CA LEU A 967 5.99 11.25 7.79
C LEU A 967 4.84 10.62 6.99
N ALA A 968 3.65 10.47 7.58
CA ALA A 968 2.44 10.00 6.90
C ALA A 968 1.87 11.06 5.92
N ALA A 969 2.06 12.35 6.22
CA ALA A 969 1.60 13.46 5.39
C ALA A 969 2.46 13.63 4.13
N LYS A 970 3.77 13.66 4.32
CA LYS A 970 4.75 14.18 3.36
C LYS A 970 4.86 13.36 2.07
N MET A 971 4.87 14.03 0.92
CA MET A 971 5.19 13.45 -0.38
C MET A 971 6.33 14.19 -1.12
N PRO A 972 7.30 13.47 -1.72
CA PRO A 972 7.64 12.07 -1.44
C PRO A 972 8.02 11.86 0.04
N PRO A 973 7.81 10.67 0.62
CA PRO A 973 8.11 10.40 2.02
C PRO A 973 9.61 10.22 2.29
N LEU A 974 10.39 9.91 1.25
CA LEU A 974 11.84 9.71 1.29
C LEU A 974 12.58 10.76 0.45
N ALA A 975 13.88 10.91 0.70
CA ALA A 975 14.79 11.84 0.02
C ALA A 975 14.42 13.35 0.10
N ARG A 976 13.44 13.73 0.92
CA ARG A 976 12.95 15.10 1.13
C ARG A 976 12.92 15.47 2.61
N SER A 977 13.82 16.33 3.07
CA SER A 977 13.70 17.02 4.36
C SER A 977 12.96 18.37 4.23
N VAL A 978 13.21 19.17 3.20
CA VAL A 978 12.60 20.52 3.01
C VAL A 978 11.48 20.57 1.96
N VAL A 979 10.80 21.71 1.82
CA VAL A 979 9.78 21.94 0.78
C VAL A 979 10.45 22.29 -0.55
N HIS A 980 9.92 21.76 -1.65
CA HIS A 980 10.32 22.18 -3.00
C HIS A 980 9.36 23.26 -3.50
N THR A 981 9.68 24.52 -3.18
CA THR A 981 8.80 25.68 -3.39
C THR A 981 8.34 25.81 -4.83
N GLU A 982 9.24 25.63 -5.80
CA GLU A 982 8.95 25.70 -7.23
C GLU A 982 8.03 24.57 -7.71
N GLY A 983 8.19 23.35 -7.19
CA GLY A 983 7.33 22.22 -7.50
C GLY A 983 5.91 22.42 -7.00
N VAL A 984 5.75 22.88 -5.75
CA VAL A 984 4.44 23.23 -5.16
C VAL A 984 3.76 24.34 -5.95
N ALA A 985 4.48 25.42 -6.25
CA ALA A 985 3.94 26.54 -7.02
C ALA A 985 3.46 26.13 -8.43
N LEU A 986 4.17 25.21 -9.09
CA LEU A 986 3.78 24.69 -10.41
C LEU A 986 2.52 23.81 -10.35
N ILE A 987 2.39 22.95 -9.34
CA ILE A 987 1.19 22.11 -9.18
C ILE A 987 -0.03 22.95 -8.80
N ASN A 988 0.11 23.94 -7.91
CA ASN A 988 -0.97 24.90 -7.65
C ASN A 988 -1.36 25.65 -8.94
N GLN A 989 -0.38 26.17 -9.68
CA GLN A 989 -0.65 26.86 -10.95
C GLN A 989 -1.41 25.97 -11.95
N TRP A 990 -1.04 24.69 -12.06
CA TRP A 990 -1.71 23.74 -12.94
C TRP A 990 -3.16 23.49 -12.51
N ILE A 991 -3.40 23.23 -11.22
CA ILE A 991 -4.75 22.99 -10.69
C ILE A 991 -5.62 24.25 -10.81
N ASP A 992 -5.12 25.42 -10.43
CA ASP A 992 -5.90 26.66 -10.36
C ASP A 992 -6.11 27.36 -11.72
N GLN A 993 -5.26 27.10 -12.72
CA GLN A 993 -5.29 27.81 -14.01
C GLN A 993 -5.52 26.89 -15.22
N VAL A 994 -5.31 25.58 -15.10
CA VAL A 994 -5.40 24.64 -16.22
C VAL A 994 -6.55 23.66 -16.05
N ILE A 995 -6.61 22.95 -14.90
CA ILE A 995 -7.67 21.99 -14.60
C ILE A 995 -8.98 22.72 -14.30
N ASP A 996 -9.94 22.59 -15.21
CA ASP A 996 -11.29 23.15 -15.10
C ASP A 996 -12.36 22.09 -15.43
N SER A 997 -13.63 22.48 -15.45
CA SER A 997 -14.77 21.57 -15.68
C SER A 997 -14.88 20.99 -17.10
N SER A 998 -13.85 21.12 -17.94
CA SER A 998 -13.74 20.42 -19.23
C SER A 998 -12.96 19.09 -19.15
N TYR A 999 -12.33 18.79 -18.01
CA TYR A 999 -11.63 17.53 -17.77
C TYR A 999 -12.60 16.39 -17.43
N GLU A 1000 -12.23 15.15 -17.79
CA GLU A 1000 -13.05 13.97 -17.51
C GLU A 1000 -13.15 13.73 -15.99
N ASN A 1001 -14.35 13.40 -15.51
CA ASN A 1001 -14.69 13.23 -14.08
C ASN A 1001 -14.64 14.54 -13.25
N ALA A 1002 -14.51 15.73 -13.87
CA ALA A 1002 -14.54 17.01 -13.14
C ALA A 1002 -15.94 17.39 -12.61
N ASP A 1003 -16.98 16.77 -13.17
CA ASP A 1003 -18.39 16.82 -12.76
C ASP A 1003 -18.65 16.10 -11.43
N ALA A 1004 -17.94 15.00 -11.15
CA ALA A 1004 -18.07 14.24 -9.90
C ALA A 1004 -17.75 15.04 -8.61
N CYS A 1005 -17.06 16.19 -8.72
CA CYS A 1005 -16.91 17.13 -7.59
C CYS A 1005 -18.22 17.89 -7.26
N GLN A 1006 -19.15 18.02 -8.22
CA GLN A 1006 -20.39 18.80 -8.10
C GLN A 1006 -21.65 17.94 -7.87
N GLU A 1007 -21.64 16.66 -8.26
CA GLU A 1007 -22.78 15.74 -8.12
C GLU A 1007 -23.24 15.56 -6.64
N GLY A 1008 -22.38 15.88 -5.66
CA GLY A 1008 -22.73 15.95 -4.24
C GLY A 1008 -23.77 17.02 -3.83
N ASN A 1009 -24.45 17.65 -4.79
CA ASN A 1009 -25.47 18.67 -4.56
C ASN A 1009 -26.77 18.46 -5.37
N THR A 1010 -26.96 17.31 -6.02
CA THR A 1010 -28.12 17.06 -6.91
C THR A 1010 -28.78 15.68 -6.76
N SER A 1011 -29.89 15.64 -6.02
CA SER A 1011 -31.05 14.74 -6.24
C SER A 1011 -30.89 13.21 -6.15
N GLY A 1012 -29.77 12.69 -5.65
CA GLY A 1012 -29.66 11.30 -5.18
C GLY A 1012 -30.34 11.09 -3.81
N GLY A 1013 -30.98 9.95 -3.59
CA GLY A 1013 -31.80 9.70 -2.38
C GLY A 1013 -31.05 9.32 -1.09
N GLY A 1014 -29.73 9.07 -1.15
CA GLY A 1014 -28.87 8.85 0.02
C GLY A 1014 -28.63 10.15 0.81
N LEU A 1015 -28.28 10.07 2.10
CA LEU A 1015 -28.24 11.19 3.06
C LEU A 1015 -27.50 12.46 2.56
N PRO A 1016 -28.19 13.54 2.13
CA PRO A 1016 -27.56 14.68 1.45
C PRO A 1016 -27.79 15.98 2.23
N LEU A 1017 -27.17 16.15 3.41
CA LEU A 1017 -27.56 17.20 4.37
C LEU A 1017 -26.49 18.25 4.69
N ILE A 1018 -26.86 19.51 4.40
CA ILE A 1018 -26.23 20.76 4.86
C ILE A 1018 -24.83 21.06 4.28
N GLY A 1019 -24.60 20.72 3.01
CA GLY A 1019 -23.48 21.25 2.21
C GLY A 1019 -23.63 22.72 1.77
N GLY A 1020 -24.25 23.60 2.57
CA GLY A 1020 -24.47 25.00 2.14
C GLY A 1020 -25.33 25.88 3.05
N LEU A 1021 -24.69 26.57 4.01
CA LEU A 1021 -25.23 27.78 4.64
C LEU A 1021 -24.10 28.83 4.75
N PRO A 1022 -24.28 30.06 4.23
CA PRO A 1022 -23.29 31.12 4.38
C PRO A 1022 -23.30 31.64 5.82
N LEU A 1023 -22.12 31.67 6.46
CA LEU A 1023 -21.95 32.27 7.78
C LEU A 1023 -22.28 33.77 7.74
N LEU A 1024 -23.12 34.20 8.68
CA LEU A 1024 -23.30 35.59 9.09
C LEU A 1024 -22.96 35.70 10.59
N PRO A 1025 -22.48 36.88 11.03
CA PRO A 1025 -21.23 36.98 11.79
C PRO A 1025 -21.30 36.73 13.30
#